data_AF-B3S991-F1
#
_entry.id   AF-B3S991-F1
#
_cell.length_a   1.000
_cell.length_b   1.000
_cell.length_c   1.000
_cell.angle_alpha   90.00
_cell.angle_beta   90.00
_cell.angle_gamma   90.00
#
_symmetry.space_group_name_H-M   'P 1'
#
loop_
_entity.id
_entity.type
_entity.pdbx_description
1 polymer ?
#
loop_
_entity_poly.entity_id
_entity_poly.type
_entity_poly.pdbx_seq_one_letter_code
_entity_poly.pdbx_strand_id
1 'polypeptide(L)'
;MDRKVPNKHISLSNPQSGNLRIINIANNQKQNCKLEIMDYQTLHIIHQLSPPFQWVRNVKISADGGLVAVEYYTNYPASFRANKRWMIYNLNFKKELYFVDKRKKRMNHVTFKSMEFCPNVLNSCNFISLCYINKDIKLWKIQDNHIQCTGKEISFAFKVESYRWMQNGSKILLWGRKYYVDCMGRPEKLNTILECQIQIWNFETWHRLRSMEVPSYIVRQQQNLFKPSGYVNNAGALHNVNYIDNDCTVLILGYSKIIGLIKVPDNGVETVNLIEDFMNSFQPIFKKSMPVNDISISDDQQFITIDIDDRNDAKASKLVIRMLSGQPQSYLMLKPSNGNKLTKYIPDSSRLIIYDYDLEYCIYEYNLKANNLRWQTIKNKEIIYFNEKREIIQEFDEEILSTCCAFINHDPLMIQLIQKDGKSELKVYNYKEDQQSTKVFCYSLDEPYDRCFTYNNLQSAVVIRTYLEDCKRSLKYKNVSIAEKPNLLNMRDSEKCKELLRYDTEPEVTCVTVTGSKYREKDNTLIFVMNVKHSVSCGILVAAINLCDGAKTIYEDKYAYSQIRPIYFDDNYLITNQQKVNSNDYCIMSYKLGNSKAQILNKEEFNYHRDRGLACKVNLPGKYCIDSLKIKCSSLKIKEDLVHEIWKDEDAKIFLVFDQNYRILRKSCKNRAINLEFDSRILNFEELSSENLFLTFNINNSNIYIYELNTLQLIHKISFPYFIVQHTKWNPQQSSFILSDGEQRYNIFKKIKQD
;
A
#
# COMPACT_ATOMS: atom_id res chain seq x y z
N MET A 1 20.06 -14.26 14.58
CA MET A 1 19.35 -13.14 13.91
C MET A 1 19.50 -13.33 12.41
N ASP A 2 18.56 -14.04 11.79
CA ASP A 2 18.55 -14.25 10.34
C ASP A 2 17.94 -13.02 9.66
N ARG A 3 18.78 -12.15 9.10
CA ARG A 3 18.30 -11.12 8.18
C ARG A 3 17.85 -11.82 6.89
N LYS A 4 16.55 -12.13 6.77
CA LYS A 4 15.92 -12.46 5.49
C LYS A 4 16.12 -11.26 4.56
N VAL A 5 17.03 -11.38 3.59
CA VAL A 5 17.20 -10.40 2.52
C VAL A 5 16.24 -10.83 1.40
N PRO A 6 15.35 -9.93 0.91
CA PRO A 6 14.31 -10.33 -0.03
C PRO A 6 14.85 -10.65 -1.43
N ASN A 7 14.16 -11.57 -2.12
CA ASN A 7 14.38 -11.89 -3.53
C ASN A 7 13.83 -10.77 -4.42
N LYS A 8 14.69 -9.82 -4.81
CA LYS A 8 14.29 -8.61 -5.55
C LYS A 8 14.15 -8.79 -7.06
N HIS A 9 13.86 -9.98 -7.58
CA HIS A 9 13.88 -10.21 -9.02
C HIS A 9 12.73 -11.11 -9.49
N ILE A 10 11.92 -10.58 -10.41
CA ILE A 10 10.89 -11.30 -11.17
C ILE A 10 11.09 -10.98 -12.65
N SER A 11 10.92 -11.99 -13.52
CA SER A 11 10.92 -11.83 -14.97
C SER A 11 9.79 -12.64 -15.58
N LEU A 12 9.20 -12.11 -16.65
CA LEU A 12 8.03 -12.65 -17.34
C LEU A 12 8.39 -12.98 -18.80
N SER A 13 7.94 -14.13 -19.31
CA SER A 13 8.00 -14.41 -20.75
C SER A 13 6.86 -13.71 -21.48
N ASN A 14 6.84 -13.72 -22.82
CA ASN A 14 5.78 -13.14 -23.61
C ASN A 14 4.73 -14.21 -23.96
N PRO A 15 3.43 -14.00 -23.62
CA PRO A 15 2.36 -14.94 -23.96
C PRO A 15 2.13 -15.16 -25.47
N GLN A 16 2.55 -14.24 -26.34
CA GLN A 16 2.49 -14.43 -27.80
C GLN A 16 3.48 -15.48 -28.32
N SER A 17 4.55 -15.76 -27.57
CA SER A 17 5.59 -16.72 -27.95
C SER A 17 5.46 -18.07 -27.22
N GLY A 18 4.40 -18.27 -26.44
CA GLY A 18 4.13 -19.48 -25.65
C GLY A 18 3.39 -19.18 -24.35
N ASN A 19 3.38 -20.13 -23.41
CA ASN A 19 2.78 -19.87 -22.08
C ASN A 19 3.54 -18.75 -21.35
N LEU A 20 2.81 -17.88 -20.65
CA LEU A 20 3.38 -16.88 -19.76
C LEU A 20 4.03 -17.61 -18.57
N ARG A 21 5.34 -17.44 -18.42
CA ARG A 21 6.16 -18.06 -17.38
C ARG A 21 6.75 -16.99 -16.48
N ILE A 22 6.84 -17.31 -15.20
CA ILE A 22 7.46 -16.46 -14.18
C ILE A 22 8.69 -17.15 -13.62
N ILE A 23 9.79 -16.40 -13.51
CA ILE A 23 10.96 -16.86 -12.76
C ILE A 23 10.95 -16.26 -11.36
N ASN A 24 11.02 -17.13 -10.37
CA ASN A 24 11.28 -16.81 -8.98
C ASN A 24 12.62 -17.41 -8.52
N ILE A 25 13.19 -16.85 -7.46
CA ILE A 25 14.40 -17.36 -6.81
C ILE A 25 13.98 -17.86 -5.42
N ALA A 26 14.10 -19.16 -5.17
CA ALA A 26 13.89 -19.73 -3.84
C ALA A 26 15.22 -19.82 -3.09
N ASN A 27 15.23 -19.48 -1.79
CA ASN A 27 16.40 -19.61 -0.91
C ASN A 27 17.69 -18.93 -1.41
N ASN A 28 17.58 -17.74 -2.02
CA ASN A 28 18.76 -16.96 -2.41
C ASN A 28 19.68 -16.72 -1.20
N GLN A 29 20.98 -16.69 -1.47
CA GLN A 29 22.07 -16.59 -0.50
C GLN A 29 22.22 -17.80 0.44
N LYS A 30 21.44 -18.87 0.22
CA LYS A 30 21.57 -20.14 0.95
C LYS A 30 22.16 -21.23 0.06
N GLN A 31 22.69 -22.28 0.69
CA GLN A 31 23.27 -23.43 -0.01
C GLN A 31 22.28 -24.14 -0.96
N ASN A 32 20.99 -24.07 -0.66
CA ASN A 32 19.90 -24.65 -1.45
C ASN A 32 19.18 -23.64 -2.35
N CYS A 33 19.88 -22.61 -2.83
CA CYS A 33 19.37 -21.64 -3.79
C CYS A 33 18.86 -22.33 -5.06
N LYS A 34 17.63 -22.00 -5.46
CA LYS A 34 16.92 -22.61 -6.60
C LYS A 34 16.25 -21.53 -7.43
N LEU A 35 16.29 -21.68 -8.74
CA LEU A 35 15.49 -20.91 -9.68
C LEU A 35 14.26 -21.73 -10.04
N GLU A 36 13.10 -21.17 -9.80
CA GLU A 36 11.81 -21.81 -10.03
C GLU A 36 11.11 -21.09 -11.18
N ILE A 37 10.89 -21.82 -12.26
CA ILE A 37 10.17 -21.34 -13.43
C ILE A 37 8.76 -21.93 -13.35
N MET A 38 7.78 -21.06 -13.15
CA MET A 38 6.39 -21.42 -12.96
C MET A 38 5.56 -21.00 -14.17
N ASP A 39 4.55 -21.81 -14.48
CA ASP A 39 3.48 -21.39 -15.38
C ASP A 39 2.63 -20.35 -14.66
N TYR A 40 2.36 -19.22 -15.30
CA TYR A 40 1.64 -18.12 -14.66
C TYR A 40 0.19 -18.47 -14.30
N GLN A 41 -0.49 -19.21 -15.18
CA GLN A 41 -1.92 -19.47 -15.03
C GLN A 41 -2.17 -20.51 -13.94
N THR A 42 -1.35 -21.57 -13.90
CA THR A 42 -1.52 -22.68 -12.96
C THR A 42 -0.66 -22.55 -11.71
N LEU A 43 0.35 -21.66 -11.73
CA LEU A 43 1.38 -21.51 -10.69
C LEU A 43 2.19 -22.79 -10.42
N HIS A 44 2.08 -23.81 -11.28
CA HIS A 44 2.88 -25.02 -11.17
C HIS A 44 4.31 -24.77 -11.62
N ILE A 45 5.27 -25.35 -10.89
CA ILE A 45 6.69 -25.32 -11.24
C ILE A 45 6.90 -26.21 -12.47
N ILE A 46 7.25 -25.62 -13.61
CA ILE A 46 7.57 -26.30 -14.86
C ILE A 46 9.02 -26.80 -14.83
N HIS A 47 9.93 -25.93 -14.40
CA HIS A 47 11.35 -26.22 -14.33
C HIS A 47 11.94 -25.70 -13.03
N GLN A 48 12.92 -26.44 -12.51
CA GLN A 48 13.73 -26.03 -11.38
C GLN A 48 15.20 -26.16 -11.77
N LEU A 49 15.97 -25.10 -11.55
CA LEU A 49 17.42 -25.08 -11.75
C LEU A 49 18.11 -24.80 -10.43
N SER A 50 19.20 -25.50 -10.14
CA SER A 50 20.06 -25.21 -9.00
C SER A 50 21.30 -24.50 -9.53
N PRO A 51 21.36 -23.15 -9.50
CA PRO A 51 22.55 -22.45 -9.95
C PRO A 51 23.75 -22.89 -9.11
N PRO A 52 24.96 -22.96 -9.70
CA PRO A 52 26.17 -23.37 -8.98
C PRO A 52 26.59 -22.37 -7.88
N PHE A 53 25.93 -21.22 -7.78
CA PHE A 53 26.24 -20.15 -6.85
C PHE A 53 25.03 -19.79 -6.00
N GLN A 54 25.31 -19.49 -4.73
CA GLN A 54 24.27 -19.18 -3.75
C GLN A 54 23.70 -17.77 -3.93
N TRP A 55 24.42 -16.85 -4.60
CA TRP A 55 24.07 -15.43 -4.66
C TRP A 55 23.66 -15.00 -6.06
N VAL A 56 22.35 -15.06 -6.33
CA VAL A 56 21.75 -14.58 -7.56
C VAL A 56 21.36 -13.11 -7.40
N ARG A 57 21.87 -12.27 -8.31
CA ARG A 57 21.66 -10.82 -8.34
C ARG A 57 20.58 -10.40 -9.33
N ASN A 58 20.36 -11.15 -10.41
CA ASN A 58 19.34 -10.80 -11.40
C ASN A 58 18.94 -12.05 -12.19
N VAL A 59 17.70 -12.07 -12.67
CA VAL A 59 17.20 -13.12 -13.56
C VAL A 59 16.44 -12.49 -14.71
N LYS A 60 16.58 -13.08 -15.91
CA LYS A 60 15.81 -12.73 -17.09
C LYS A 60 15.34 -14.00 -17.78
N ILE A 61 14.13 -13.97 -18.34
CA ILE A 61 13.58 -15.05 -19.18
C ILE A 61 13.42 -14.53 -20.61
N SER A 62 13.63 -15.39 -21.60
CA SER A 62 13.34 -15.07 -23.00
C SER A 62 11.84 -14.98 -23.27
N ALA A 63 11.47 -14.33 -24.38
CA ALA A 63 10.08 -14.15 -24.79
C ALA A 63 9.32 -15.48 -24.93
N ASP A 64 9.94 -16.51 -25.50
CA ASP A 64 9.38 -17.86 -25.63
C ASP A 64 9.36 -18.68 -24.33
N GLY A 65 9.93 -18.14 -23.25
CA GLY A 65 10.04 -18.83 -21.98
C GLY A 65 11.02 -20.03 -21.98
N GLY A 66 11.80 -20.23 -23.04
CA GLY A 66 12.70 -21.37 -23.23
C GLY A 66 14.11 -21.16 -22.68
N LEU A 67 14.52 -19.91 -22.45
CA LEU A 67 15.86 -19.54 -21.99
C LEU A 67 15.81 -18.73 -20.70
N VAL A 68 16.81 -18.95 -19.85
CA VAL A 68 16.96 -18.24 -18.58
C VAL A 68 18.36 -17.68 -18.48
N ALA A 69 18.49 -16.39 -18.22
CA ALA A 69 19.75 -15.75 -17.90
C ALA A 69 19.82 -15.39 -16.42
N VAL A 70 20.96 -15.66 -15.80
CA VAL A 70 21.20 -15.51 -14.36
C VAL A 70 22.47 -14.70 -14.14
N GLU A 71 22.35 -13.57 -13.45
CA GLU A 71 23.50 -12.80 -12.95
C GLU A 71 23.85 -13.26 -11.53
N TYR A 72 25.10 -13.61 -11.28
CA TYR A 72 25.57 -14.08 -9.98
C TYR A 72 26.95 -13.52 -9.63
N TYR A 73 27.34 -13.66 -8.37
CA TYR A 73 28.67 -13.32 -7.88
C TYR A 73 29.56 -14.56 -7.80
N THR A 74 30.78 -14.46 -8.32
CA THR A 74 31.71 -15.61 -8.34
C THR A 74 32.44 -15.84 -7.02
N ASN A 75 32.70 -14.80 -6.23
CA ASN A 75 33.48 -14.87 -4.98
C ASN A 75 32.78 -14.07 -3.85
N TYR A 76 32.24 -14.75 -2.85
CA TYR A 76 31.78 -14.18 -1.58
C TYR A 76 32.20 -15.12 -0.43
N PRO A 77 32.66 -14.67 0.76
CA PRO A 77 32.45 -13.34 1.36
C PRO A 77 33.65 -12.38 1.36
N ALA A 78 34.75 -12.69 0.68
CA ALA A 78 35.97 -11.88 0.76
C ALA A 78 36.04 -10.81 -0.35
N SER A 79 35.79 -9.55 0.03
CA SER A 79 36.02 -8.29 -0.71
C SER A 79 34.84 -7.68 -1.49
N PHE A 80 34.72 -6.35 -1.36
CA PHE A 80 33.80 -5.45 -2.10
C PHE A 80 34.03 -5.42 -3.64
N ARG A 81 34.87 -6.33 -4.18
CA ARG A 81 35.21 -6.44 -5.61
C ARG A 81 34.76 -7.77 -6.22
N ALA A 82 33.64 -8.33 -5.75
CA ALA A 82 33.07 -9.54 -6.33
C ALA A 82 32.78 -9.33 -7.83
N ASN A 83 33.43 -10.13 -8.69
CA ASN A 83 33.17 -10.11 -10.12
C ASN A 83 31.76 -10.65 -10.38
N LYS A 84 30.97 -9.88 -11.14
CA LYS A 84 29.65 -10.27 -11.60
C LYS A 84 29.81 -11.09 -12.87
N ARG A 85 29.06 -12.18 -12.98
CA ARG A 85 28.99 -12.99 -14.19
C ARG A 85 27.56 -13.31 -14.55
N TRP A 86 27.34 -13.45 -15.85
CA TRP A 86 26.08 -13.89 -16.43
C TRP A 86 26.26 -15.31 -16.96
N MET A 87 25.22 -16.12 -16.79
CA MET A 87 25.11 -17.46 -17.33
C MET A 87 23.73 -17.64 -17.95
N ILE A 88 23.67 -18.32 -19.08
CA ILE A 88 22.45 -18.46 -19.88
C ILE A 88 22.17 -19.95 -20.07
N TYR A 89 20.99 -20.38 -19.64
CA TYR A 89 20.51 -21.75 -19.73
C TYR A 89 19.46 -21.89 -20.81
N ASN A 90 19.51 -23.01 -21.52
CA ASN A 90 18.38 -23.51 -22.30
C ASN A 90 17.60 -24.52 -21.45
N LEU A 91 16.32 -24.24 -21.21
CA LEU A 91 15.45 -25.06 -20.34
C LEU A 91 15.07 -26.39 -20.98
N ASN A 92 14.98 -26.46 -22.32
CA ASN A 92 14.64 -27.68 -23.03
C ASN A 92 15.77 -28.72 -22.90
N PHE A 93 17.02 -28.27 -23.01
CA PHE A 93 18.19 -29.14 -22.91
C PHE A 93 18.80 -29.20 -21.51
N LYS A 94 18.34 -28.36 -20.57
CA LYS A 94 18.88 -28.20 -19.21
C LYS A 94 20.39 -27.97 -19.19
N LYS A 95 20.90 -27.20 -20.17
CA LYS A 95 22.33 -26.95 -20.35
C LYS A 95 22.63 -25.46 -20.45
N GLU A 96 23.80 -25.08 -19.94
CA GLU A 96 24.38 -23.76 -20.14
C GLU A 96 24.80 -23.60 -21.61
N LEU A 97 24.48 -22.46 -22.20
CA LEU A 97 24.90 -22.08 -23.54
C LEU A 97 26.28 -21.41 -23.50
N TYR A 98 27.14 -21.80 -24.44
CA TYR A 98 28.45 -21.17 -24.61
C TYR A 98 28.43 -20.14 -25.75
N PHE A 99 29.33 -19.16 -25.66
CA PHE A 99 29.48 -18.13 -26.68
C PHE A 99 30.43 -18.57 -27.80
N VAL A 100 30.14 -18.09 -29.00
CA VAL A 100 30.88 -18.40 -30.22
C VAL A 100 31.18 -17.11 -30.98
N ASP A 101 32.45 -16.90 -31.32
CA ASP A 101 32.90 -15.71 -32.04
C ASP A 101 32.47 -15.69 -33.52
N LYS A 102 32.83 -14.63 -34.25
CA LYS A 102 32.55 -14.50 -35.70
C LYS A 102 33.15 -15.64 -36.53
N ARG A 103 34.23 -16.27 -36.05
CA ARG A 103 34.94 -17.36 -36.73
C ARG A 103 34.46 -18.74 -36.29
N LYS A 104 33.31 -18.81 -35.61
CA LYS A 104 32.72 -20.05 -35.06
C LYS A 104 33.60 -20.74 -34.00
N LYS A 105 34.54 -20.02 -33.39
CA LYS A 105 35.36 -20.56 -32.29
C LYS A 105 34.65 -20.35 -30.97
N ARG A 106 34.63 -21.40 -30.14
CA ARG A 106 34.09 -21.35 -28.78
C ARG A 106 34.90 -20.35 -27.95
N MET A 107 34.20 -19.43 -27.30
CA MET A 107 34.78 -18.46 -26.39
C MET A 107 34.72 -19.02 -24.97
N ASN A 108 35.86 -19.00 -24.27
CA ASN A 108 35.92 -19.48 -22.89
C ASN A 108 35.16 -18.54 -21.95
N HIS A 109 35.27 -17.22 -22.17
CA HIS A 109 34.61 -16.21 -21.35
C HIS A 109 34.20 -14.99 -22.18
N VAL A 110 33.02 -14.45 -21.89
CA VAL A 110 32.54 -13.18 -22.44
C VAL A 110 32.14 -12.28 -21.27
N THR A 111 32.85 -11.17 -21.10
CA THR A 111 32.62 -10.23 -20.00
C THR A 111 31.79 -9.05 -20.48
N PHE A 112 30.61 -8.88 -19.90
CA PHE A 112 29.70 -7.76 -20.18
C PHE A 112 29.00 -7.32 -18.89
N LYS A 113 28.49 -6.09 -18.86
CA LYS A 113 27.88 -5.51 -17.66
C LYS A 113 26.39 -5.80 -17.54
N SER A 114 25.68 -5.75 -18.65
CA SER A 114 24.23 -5.94 -18.70
C SER A 114 23.79 -6.58 -20.01
N MET A 115 22.67 -7.28 -19.96
CA MET A 115 22.08 -7.97 -21.10
C MET A 115 20.57 -7.81 -21.14
N GLU A 116 19.99 -7.91 -22.33
CA GLU A 116 18.54 -7.99 -22.56
C GLU A 116 18.23 -9.04 -23.63
N PHE A 117 17.18 -9.83 -23.41
CA PHE A 117 16.56 -10.63 -24.47
C PHE A 117 15.70 -9.73 -25.35
N CYS A 118 15.64 -10.03 -26.64
CA CYS A 118 14.70 -9.39 -27.54
C CYS A 118 13.25 -9.74 -27.10
N PRO A 119 12.36 -8.76 -26.88
CA PRO A 119 11.06 -8.97 -26.22
C PRO A 119 10.01 -9.67 -27.08
N ASN A 120 10.00 -9.47 -28.40
CA ASN A 120 9.42 -10.34 -29.43
C ASN A 120 9.59 -9.66 -30.78
N VAL A 121 10.05 -10.38 -31.80
CA VAL A 121 9.87 -9.99 -33.20
C VAL A 121 9.42 -11.26 -33.90
N LEU A 122 8.35 -11.20 -34.70
CA LEU A 122 7.88 -12.32 -35.53
C LEU A 122 9.11 -13.00 -36.19
N ASN A 123 9.36 -14.26 -35.85
CA ASN A 123 10.49 -15.09 -36.31
C ASN A 123 11.90 -14.81 -35.73
N SER A 124 12.04 -14.00 -34.67
CA SER A 124 13.35 -13.60 -34.12
C SER A 124 13.45 -13.58 -32.57
N CYS A 125 12.77 -14.49 -31.86
CA CYS A 125 12.93 -14.68 -30.40
C CYS A 125 14.35 -15.08 -29.94
N ASN A 126 15.27 -15.27 -30.88
CA ASN A 126 16.59 -15.82 -30.69
C ASN A 126 17.69 -14.76 -30.62
N PHE A 127 17.41 -13.53 -30.18
CA PHE A 127 18.46 -12.51 -30.06
C PHE A 127 18.64 -12.02 -28.63
N ILE A 128 19.90 -11.74 -28.32
CA ILE A 128 20.34 -11.14 -27.06
C ILE A 128 21.29 -9.98 -27.35
N SER A 129 21.06 -8.85 -26.69
CA SER A 129 21.96 -7.70 -26.73
C SER A 129 22.81 -7.69 -25.46
N LEU A 130 24.12 -7.46 -25.63
CA LEU A 130 25.10 -7.42 -24.54
C LEU A 130 25.81 -6.06 -24.53
N CYS A 131 25.87 -5.40 -23.37
CA CYS A 131 26.60 -4.14 -23.22
C CYS A 131 27.98 -4.37 -22.60
N TYR A 132 29.02 -4.03 -23.36
CA TYR A 132 30.43 -4.13 -23.01
C TYR A 132 30.94 -2.76 -22.56
N ILE A 133 31.62 -2.74 -21.41
CA ILE A 133 32.40 -1.58 -20.93
C ILE A 133 31.56 -0.27 -20.83
N ASN A 134 30.21 -0.38 -20.78
CA ASN A 134 29.28 0.75 -20.86
C ASN A 134 29.42 1.60 -22.14
N LYS A 135 29.91 1.07 -23.25
CA LYS A 135 30.04 1.86 -24.49
C LYS A 135 29.50 1.13 -25.70
N ASP A 136 29.77 -0.17 -25.77
CA ASP A 136 29.43 -0.96 -26.94
C ASP A 136 28.27 -1.90 -26.64
N ILE A 137 27.23 -1.88 -27.47
CA ILE A 137 26.11 -2.81 -27.41
C ILE A 137 26.24 -3.74 -28.61
N LYS A 138 26.46 -5.03 -28.36
CA LYS A 138 26.61 -6.04 -29.42
C LYS A 138 25.41 -6.96 -29.45
N LEU A 139 24.98 -7.30 -30.65
CA LEU A 139 23.91 -8.25 -30.88
C LEU A 139 24.46 -9.67 -31.09
N TRP A 140 23.82 -10.62 -30.45
CA TRP A 140 24.14 -12.04 -30.54
C TRP A 140 22.88 -12.83 -30.88
N LYS A 141 23.06 -13.86 -31.71
CA LYS A 141 22.02 -14.79 -32.11
C LYS A 141 22.16 -16.08 -31.33
N ILE A 142 21.07 -16.50 -30.72
CA ILE A 142 20.94 -17.76 -30.01
C ILE A 142 20.60 -18.83 -31.04
N GLN A 143 21.35 -19.92 -31.01
CA GLN A 143 21.13 -21.12 -31.79
C GLN A 143 21.09 -22.28 -30.79
N ASP A 144 20.37 -23.36 -31.10
CA ASP A 144 19.96 -24.43 -30.17
C ASP A 144 20.90 -24.65 -28.97
N ASN A 145 22.20 -24.82 -29.22
CA ASN A 145 23.21 -25.14 -28.21
C ASN A 145 24.28 -24.04 -27.95
N HIS A 146 24.23 -22.88 -28.62
CA HIS A 146 25.27 -21.85 -28.48
C HIS A 146 24.79 -20.43 -28.84
N ILE A 147 25.54 -19.42 -28.43
CA ILE A 147 25.25 -18.01 -28.68
C ILE A 147 26.31 -17.45 -29.65
N GLN A 148 25.90 -17.17 -30.88
CA GLN A 148 26.77 -16.74 -31.97
C GLN A 148 26.78 -15.22 -32.11
N CYS A 149 27.98 -14.63 -32.26
CA CYS A 149 28.14 -13.20 -32.55
C CYS A 149 27.57 -12.88 -33.95
N THR A 150 26.68 -11.88 -34.04
CA THR A 150 26.15 -11.43 -35.35
C THR A 150 27.10 -10.47 -36.06
N GLY A 151 27.98 -9.82 -35.29
CA GLY A 151 28.85 -8.74 -35.75
C GLY A 151 28.19 -7.37 -35.87
N LYS A 152 26.89 -7.26 -35.58
CA LYS A 152 26.19 -5.99 -35.41
C LYS A 152 26.55 -5.39 -34.05
N GLU A 153 27.00 -4.13 -34.05
CA GLU A 153 27.48 -3.39 -32.88
C GLU A 153 26.97 -1.95 -32.94
N ILE A 154 26.60 -1.40 -31.79
CA ILE A 154 26.38 0.03 -31.57
C ILE A 154 27.50 0.50 -30.66
N SER A 155 28.40 1.32 -31.19
CA SER A 155 29.44 1.98 -30.40
C SER A 155 28.94 3.37 -30.01
N PHE A 156 28.64 3.55 -28.74
CA PHE A 156 28.21 4.82 -28.20
C PHE A 156 29.44 5.65 -27.79
N ALA A 157 29.48 6.91 -28.21
CA ALA A 157 30.62 7.80 -27.94
C ALA A 157 30.89 8.00 -26.44
N PHE A 158 29.84 7.86 -25.62
CA PHE A 158 29.86 8.10 -24.18
C PHE A 158 29.56 6.85 -23.37
N LYS A 159 29.63 6.99 -22.05
CA LYS A 159 29.19 5.93 -21.14
C LYS A 159 27.66 5.79 -21.24
N VAL A 160 27.20 4.63 -21.69
CA VAL A 160 25.80 4.19 -21.67
C VAL A 160 25.35 4.07 -20.22
N GLU A 161 24.37 4.90 -19.83
CA GLU A 161 23.75 4.84 -18.50
C GLU A 161 22.63 3.78 -18.49
N SER A 162 21.85 3.70 -19.58
CA SER A 162 20.88 2.63 -19.78
C SER A 162 20.67 2.37 -21.28
N TYR A 163 20.35 1.13 -21.60
CA TYR A 163 19.76 0.76 -22.88
C TYR A 163 18.65 -0.26 -22.62
N ARG A 164 17.62 -0.24 -23.47
CA ARG A 164 16.49 -1.16 -23.39
C ARG A 164 15.95 -1.45 -24.79
N TRP A 165 15.46 -2.66 -24.99
CA TRP A 165 14.57 -2.91 -26.12
C TRP A 165 13.25 -2.18 -25.90
N MET A 166 12.72 -1.60 -26.97
CA MET A 166 11.31 -1.21 -26.98
C MET A 166 10.46 -2.48 -27.00
N GLN A 167 9.32 -2.47 -26.32
CA GLN A 167 8.49 -3.68 -26.09
C GLN A 167 8.09 -4.38 -27.39
N ASN A 168 7.88 -3.66 -28.49
CA ASN A 168 7.60 -4.22 -29.82
C ASN A 168 8.80 -4.90 -30.51
N GLY A 169 9.98 -4.93 -29.87
CA GLY A 169 11.20 -5.58 -30.36
C GLY A 169 11.89 -4.92 -31.56
N SER A 170 11.27 -3.95 -32.22
CA SER A 170 11.76 -3.35 -33.46
C SER A 170 12.81 -2.26 -33.26
N LYS A 171 12.91 -1.70 -32.05
CA LYS A 171 13.75 -0.54 -31.75
C LYS A 171 14.52 -0.73 -30.44
N ILE A 172 15.70 -0.11 -30.36
CA ILE A 172 16.53 -0.05 -29.15
C ILE A 172 16.65 1.41 -28.72
N LEU A 173 16.27 1.70 -27.47
CA LEU A 173 16.49 2.97 -26.81
C LEU A 173 17.77 2.87 -25.99
N LEU A 174 18.69 3.82 -26.15
CA LEU A 174 19.87 3.94 -25.32
C LEU A 174 20.17 5.41 -25.01
N TRP A 175 20.76 5.68 -23.86
CA TRP A 175 21.19 7.02 -23.51
C TRP A 175 22.43 7.04 -22.62
N GLY A 176 23.12 8.17 -22.61
CA GLY A 176 24.23 8.41 -21.71
C GLY A 176 24.64 9.87 -21.63
N ARG A 177 25.60 10.13 -20.76
CA ARG A 177 26.08 11.47 -20.41
C ARG A 177 27.19 11.91 -21.35
N LYS A 178 27.04 13.06 -22.01
CA LYS A 178 28.03 13.67 -22.91
C LYS A 178 29.13 14.41 -22.14
N TYR A 179 29.52 13.89 -20.97
CA TYR A 179 30.55 14.46 -20.11
C TYR A 179 31.12 13.38 -19.17
N TYR A 180 32.35 13.62 -18.70
CA TYR A 180 33.01 12.75 -17.74
C TYR A 180 32.60 13.10 -16.31
N VAL A 181 32.50 12.05 -15.48
CA VAL A 181 32.29 12.17 -14.04
C VAL A 181 33.47 11.53 -13.31
N ASP A 182 33.89 12.16 -12.22
CA ASP A 182 34.95 11.65 -11.35
C ASP A 182 34.51 10.38 -10.59
N CYS A 183 35.41 9.82 -9.77
CA CYS A 183 35.11 8.64 -8.95
C CYS A 183 34.00 8.87 -7.90
N MET A 184 33.67 10.13 -7.61
CA MET A 184 32.60 10.56 -6.72
C MET A 184 31.30 10.88 -7.49
N GLY A 185 31.29 10.72 -8.81
CA GLY A 185 30.14 10.97 -9.67
C GLY A 185 29.91 12.44 -10.03
N ARG A 186 30.89 13.33 -9.82
CA ARG A 186 30.78 14.77 -10.08
C ARG A 186 31.40 15.13 -11.44
N PRO A 187 30.80 16.06 -12.21
CA PRO A 187 31.35 16.48 -13.49
C PRO A 187 32.61 17.36 -13.34
N GLU A 188 33.55 17.23 -14.28
CA GLU A 188 34.84 17.98 -14.28
C GLU A 188 34.74 19.47 -14.69
N LYS A 189 33.58 19.98 -15.14
CA LYS A 189 33.39 21.39 -15.52
C LYS A 189 32.05 21.94 -15.02
N LEU A 190 32.06 23.11 -14.37
CA LEU A 190 30.90 23.72 -13.69
C LEU A 190 30.26 24.93 -14.42
N ASN A 191 30.77 25.34 -15.58
CA ASN A 191 30.37 26.60 -16.24
C ASN A 191 29.63 26.44 -17.58
N THR A 192 29.33 25.21 -18.01
CA THR A 192 28.57 24.93 -19.25
C THR A 192 27.37 24.04 -18.95
N ILE A 193 26.30 24.16 -19.72
CA ILE A 193 25.18 23.22 -19.64
C ILE A 193 25.72 21.83 -20.00
N LEU A 194 25.55 20.88 -19.10
CA LEU A 194 25.94 19.49 -19.34
C LEU A 194 24.82 18.78 -20.09
N GLU A 195 25.17 17.93 -21.05
CA GLU A 195 24.24 17.34 -22.00
C GLU A 195 24.17 15.81 -21.84
N CYS A 196 22.99 15.26 -22.10
CA CYS A 196 22.76 13.84 -22.26
C CYS A 196 22.37 13.58 -23.71
N GLN A 197 22.88 12.49 -24.27
CA GLN A 197 22.50 12.03 -25.61
C GLN A 197 21.61 10.80 -25.49
N ILE A 198 20.50 10.81 -26.20
CA ILE A 198 19.52 9.74 -26.29
C ILE A 198 19.49 9.29 -27.76
N GLN A 199 19.59 7.99 -28.02
CA GLN A 199 19.51 7.46 -29.37
C GLN A 199 18.43 6.37 -29.48
N ILE A 200 17.73 6.38 -30.61
CA ILE A 200 16.80 5.32 -31.02
C ILE A 200 17.40 4.62 -32.24
N TRP A 201 17.51 3.30 -32.18
CA TRP A 201 18.07 2.47 -33.25
C TRP A 201 17.02 1.51 -33.77
N ASN A 202 16.98 1.30 -35.08
CA ASN A 202 16.16 0.26 -35.70
C ASN A 202 16.89 -1.08 -35.61
N PHE A 203 16.20 -2.13 -35.17
CA PHE A 203 16.77 -3.47 -35.02
C PHE A 203 17.07 -4.15 -36.36
N GLU A 204 16.10 -4.15 -37.28
CA GLU A 204 16.17 -4.92 -38.53
C GLU A 204 17.33 -4.43 -39.39
N THR A 205 17.33 -3.13 -39.64
CA THR A 205 18.28 -2.42 -40.49
C THR A 205 19.54 -1.98 -39.75
N TRP A 206 19.54 -2.01 -38.40
CA TRP A 206 20.68 -1.65 -37.55
C TRP A 206 21.24 -0.24 -37.80
N HIS A 207 20.36 0.72 -38.12
CA HIS A 207 20.70 2.13 -38.27
C HIS A 207 20.11 2.97 -37.14
N ARG A 208 20.75 4.12 -36.87
CA ARG A 208 20.25 5.11 -35.93
C ARG A 208 19.09 5.87 -36.57
N LEU A 209 17.92 5.78 -35.95
CA LEU A 209 16.71 6.49 -36.39
C LEU A 209 16.71 7.94 -35.89
N ARG A 210 17.10 8.14 -34.62
CA ARG A 210 17.10 9.44 -33.96
C ARG A 210 18.27 9.56 -32.99
N SER A 211 18.76 10.77 -32.82
CA SER A 211 19.70 11.22 -31.79
C SER A 211 19.15 12.52 -31.19
N MET A 212 18.83 12.53 -29.91
CA MET A 212 18.29 13.68 -29.20
C MET A 212 19.25 14.14 -28.11
N GLU A 213 19.47 15.44 -28.02
CA GLU A 213 20.25 16.06 -26.94
C GLU A 213 19.32 16.75 -25.95
N VAL A 214 19.46 16.41 -24.66
CA VAL A 214 18.65 16.95 -23.57
C VAL A 214 19.58 17.43 -22.44
N PRO A 215 19.14 18.38 -21.60
CA PRO A 215 19.96 18.82 -20.47
C PRO A 215 20.18 17.67 -19.47
N SER A 216 21.36 17.64 -18.84
CA SER A 216 21.67 16.66 -17.80
C SER A 216 21.09 17.05 -16.45
N TYR A 217 20.95 18.36 -16.24
CA TYR A 217 20.45 18.97 -15.02
C TYR A 217 19.44 20.05 -15.35
N ILE A 218 18.36 20.10 -14.59
CA ILE A 218 17.36 21.16 -14.69
C ILE A 218 17.13 21.82 -13.34
N VAL A 219 16.78 23.10 -13.39
CA VAL A 219 16.42 23.91 -12.22
C VAL A 219 15.04 24.50 -12.43
N ARG A 220 14.29 24.59 -11.34
CA ARG A 220 12.98 25.26 -11.34
C ARG A 220 13.20 26.76 -11.46
N GLN A 221 12.59 27.39 -12.46
CA GLN A 221 12.61 28.84 -12.60
C GLN A 221 11.38 29.49 -11.95
N GLN A 222 10.20 28.96 -12.25
CA GLN A 222 8.90 29.43 -11.74
C GLN A 222 7.97 28.25 -11.42
N GLN A 223 6.70 28.51 -11.08
CA GLN A 223 5.72 27.42 -10.96
C GLN A 223 5.61 26.68 -12.30
N ASN A 224 5.85 25.38 -12.26
CA ASN A 224 5.71 24.43 -13.37
C ASN A 224 6.61 24.68 -14.59
N LEU A 225 7.65 25.51 -14.45
CA LEU A 225 8.58 25.84 -15.53
C LEU A 225 10.03 25.55 -15.13
N PHE A 226 10.71 24.77 -15.96
CA PHE A 226 12.05 24.23 -15.70
C PHE A 226 13.00 24.59 -16.82
N LYS A 227 14.22 24.98 -16.46
CA LYS A 227 15.27 25.36 -17.42
C LYS A 227 16.51 24.49 -17.26
N PRO A 228 17.31 24.30 -18.33
CA PRO A 228 18.63 23.72 -18.25
C PRO A 228 19.52 24.42 -17.21
N SER A 229 20.36 23.66 -16.51
CA SER A 229 21.33 24.17 -15.54
C SER A 229 22.72 23.58 -15.78
N GLY A 230 23.76 24.42 -15.75
CA GLY A 230 25.15 23.97 -15.60
C GLY A 230 25.55 23.74 -14.13
N TYR A 231 24.76 24.25 -13.18
CA TYR A 231 25.01 24.10 -11.75
C TYR A 231 24.42 22.79 -11.24
N VAL A 232 25.29 21.92 -10.72
CA VAL A 232 24.92 20.59 -10.17
C VAL A 232 24.26 20.71 -8.80
N ASN A 233 24.67 21.69 -8.00
CA ASN A 233 24.16 21.88 -6.64
C ASN A 233 22.68 22.32 -6.71
N ASN A 234 21.80 21.55 -6.07
CA ASN A 234 20.34 21.75 -6.02
C ASN A 234 19.57 21.59 -7.34
N ALA A 235 20.22 21.17 -8.44
CA ALA A 235 19.54 20.85 -9.68
C ALA A 235 19.06 19.39 -9.73
N GLY A 236 17.97 19.14 -10.44
CA GLY A 236 17.47 17.78 -10.69
C GLY A 236 18.27 17.13 -11.80
N ALA A 237 18.96 16.04 -11.52
CA ALA A 237 19.75 15.29 -12.50
C ALA A 237 18.89 14.28 -13.26
N LEU A 238 19.17 14.08 -14.56
CA LEU A 238 18.51 13.07 -15.36
C LEU A 238 18.90 11.66 -14.89
N HIS A 239 17.90 10.83 -14.58
CA HIS A 239 18.08 9.46 -14.12
C HIS A 239 17.31 8.43 -14.96
N ASN A 240 16.18 8.80 -15.54
CA ASN A 240 15.34 7.89 -16.31
C ASN A 240 14.96 8.53 -17.64
N VAL A 241 15.07 7.73 -18.71
CA VAL A 241 14.63 8.08 -20.05
C VAL A 241 13.78 6.92 -20.56
N ASN A 242 12.57 7.22 -21.00
CA ASN A 242 11.73 6.29 -21.73
C ASN A 242 11.09 6.99 -22.93
N TYR A 243 10.50 6.21 -23.83
CA TYR A 243 10.04 6.70 -25.13
C TYR A 243 8.74 6.00 -25.52
N ILE A 244 7.75 6.79 -25.93
CA ILE A 244 6.49 6.37 -26.51
C ILE A 244 6.53 6.73 -28.00
N ASP A 245 6.12 5.79 -28.85
CA ASP A 245 6.31 5.78 -30.31
C ASP A 245 5.04 5.32 -31.04
N ASN A 246 3.89 5.38 -30.36
CA ASN A 246 2.58 5.14 -30.95
C ASN A 246 2.06 6.44 -31.63
N ASP A 247 0.73 6.66 -31.66
CA ASP A 247 0.04 7.77 -32.33
C ASP A 247 0.66 9.17 -32.14
N CYS A 248 1.43 9.39 -31.08
CA CYS A 248 2.24 10.57 -30.89
C CYS A 248 3.55 10.21 -30.18
N THR A 249 4.66 10.60 -30.81
CA THR A 249 6.01 10.35 -30.28
C THR A 249 6.32 11.25 -29.09
N VAL A 250 6.58 10.65 -27.93
CA VAL A 250 6.83 11.36 -26.68
C VAL A 250 8.04 10.79 -25.94
N LEU A 251 8.94 11.68 -25.54
CA LEU A 251 10.06 11.38 -24.66
C LEU A 251 9.66 11.61 -23.21
N ILE A 252 9.85 10.62 -22.35
CA ILE A 252 9.60 10.70 -20.90
C ILE A 252 10.94 10.88 -20.20
N LEU A 253 11.11 12.00 -19.51
CA LEU A 253 12.34 12.35 -18.80
C LEU A 253 12.09 12.46 -17.30
N GLY A 254 12.84 11.66 -16.53
CA GLY A 254 12.83 11.70 -15.07
C GLY A 254 14.06 12.41 -14.53
N TYR A 255 13.88 13.63 -14.03
CA TYR A 255 14.92 14.44 -13.39
C TYR A 255 14.75 14.42 -11.88
N SER A 256 15.49 13.57 -11.18
CA SER A 256 15.39 13.33 -9.73
C SER A 256 13.93 13.32 -9.22
N LYS A 257 13.38 14.47 -8.81
CA LYS A 257 12.05 14.66 -8.19
C LYS A 257 10.90 14.96 -9.16
N ILE A 258 11.19 15.19 -10.45
CA ILE A 258 10.21 15.59 -11.46
C ILE A 258 10.24 14.63 -12.65
N ILE A 259 9.07 14.30 -13.18
CA ILE A 259 8.90 13.61 -14.46
C ILE A 259 8.17 14.55 -15.39
N GLY A 260 8.65 14.67 -16.62
CA GLY A 260 7.98 15.40 -17.68
C GLY A 260 8.08 14.71 -19.02
N LEU A 261 7.32 15.27 -19.96
CA LEU A 261 7.15 14.79 -21.32
C LEU A 261 7.70 15.84 -22.27
N ILE A 262 8.32 15.39 -23.36
CA ILE A 262 8.64 16.22 -24.52
C ILE A 262 8.03 15.54 -25.74
N LYS A 263 7.19 16.25 -26.49
CA LYS A 263 6.75 15.79 -27.80
C LYS A 263 7.91 15.89 -28.78
N VAL A 264 8.23 14.79 -29.44
CA VAL A 264 9.33 14.77 -30.41
C VAL A 264 8.74 15.11 -31.78
N PRO A 265 9.24 16.15 -32.47
CA PRO A 265 8.74 16.52 -33.80
C PRO A 265 8.96 15.39 -34.81
N ASP A 266 7.91 15.06 -35.57
CA ASP A 266 8.04 14.08 -36.66
C ASP A 266 8.40 14.75 -37.99
N ASN A 267 9.56 15.40 -38.02
CA ASN A 267 10.04 16.16 -39.17
C ASN A 267 11.12 15.42 -39.98
N GLY A 268 11.30 14.11 -39.77
CA GLY A 268 12.34 13.31 -40.42
C GLY A 268 13.79 13.64 -40.03
N VAL A 269 14.02 14.60 -39.13
CA VAL A 269 15.37 15.00 -38.71
C VAL A 269 15.99 13.93 -37.81
N GLU A 270 17.14 13.40 -38.21
CA GLU A 270 17.85 12.36 -37.44
C GLU A 270 18.40 12.90 -36.12
N THR A 271 18.87 14.15 -36.07
CA THR A 271 19.46 14.75 -34.86
C THR A 271 18.67 15.97 -34.38
N VAL A 272 18.16 15.92 -33.15
CA VAL A 272 17.35 16.99 -32.55
C VAL A 272 18.02 17.49 -31.28
N ASN A 273 18.37 18.78 -31.25
CA ASN A 273 18.85 19.42 -30.01
C ASN A 273 17.65 20.05 -29.29
N LEU A 274 17.30 19.52 -28.11
CA LEU A 274 16.16 19.98 -27.32
C LEU A 274 16.60 20.93 -26.19
N ILE A 275 17.87 21.34 -26.11
CA ILE A 275 18.39 22.15 -25.01
C ILE A 275 17.86 23.59 -25.08
N GLU A 276 17.92 24.21 -26.25
CA GLU A 276 17.54 25.62 -26.43
C GLU A 276 16.03 25.83 -26.20
N ASP A 277 15.19 24.93 -26.72
CA ASP A 277 13.73 25.00 -26.57
C ASP A 277 13.21 24.18 -25.38
N PHE A 278 14.09 23.67 -24.51
CA PHE A 278 13.70 22.78 -23.41
C PHE A 278 12.59 23.36 -22.54
N MET A 279 12.68 24.65 -22.22
CA MET A 279 11.72 25.33 -21.35
C MET A 279 10.30 25.33 -21.89
N ASN A 280 10.13 25.44 -23.21
CA ASN A 280 8.81 25.48 -23.84
C ASN A 280 8.30 24.08 -24.17
N SER A 281 9.22 23.17 -24.49
CA SER A 281 8.92 21.80 -24.91
C SER A 281 8.70 20.82 -23.74
N PHE A 282 9.33 21.05 -22.58
CA PHE A 282 9.24 20.17 -21.42
C PHE A 282 7.96 20.42 -20.62
N GLN A 283 7.02 19.48 -20.70
CA GLN A 283 5.77 19.47 -19.95
C GLN A 283 5.92 18.60 -18.70
N PRO A 284 6.09 19.18 -17.49
CA PRO A 284 6.08 18.39 -16.27
C PRO A 284 4.70 17.75 -16.05
N ILE A 285 4.67 16.50 -15.59
CA ILE A 285 3.44 15.74 -15.34
C ILE A 285 3.36 15.18 -13.92
N PHE A 286 4.50 15.00 -13.27
CA PHE A 286 4.56 14.45 -11.91
C PHE A 286 5.71 15.03 -11.12
N LYS A 287 5.46 15.33 -9.84
CA LYS A 287 6.45 15.84 -8.89
C LYS A 287 6.31 15.14 -7.53
N LYS A 288 7.43 14.77 -6.92
CA LYS A 288 7.45 14.23 -5.55
C LYS A 288 8.63 14.72 -4.72
N SER A 289 8.60 14.52 -3.42
CA SER A 289 9.66 14.97 -2.49
C SER A 289 10.99 14.23 -2.65
N MET A 290 10.95 12.97 -3.12
CA MET A 290 12.10 12.06 -3.28
C MET A 290 12.44 11.79 -4.76
N PRO A 291 13.62 11.24 -5.07
CA PRO A 291 13.93 10.81 -6.44
C PRO A 291 13.00 9.70 -6.95
N VAL A 292 12.68 9.74 -8.24
CA VAL A 292 11.99 8.66 -8.96
C VAL A 292 12.95 7.49 -9.13
N ASN A 293 12.51 6.29 -8.78
CA ASN A 293 13.34 5.09 -8.81
C ASN A 293 13.30 4.41 -10.18
N ASP A 294 12.10 4.16 -10.70
CA ASP A 294 11.92 3.60 -12.04
C ASP A 294 10.59 4.04 -12.66
N ILE A 295 10.54 3.92 -13.98
CA ILE A 295 9.36 4.18 -14.81
C ILE A 295 9.19 2.98 -15.73
N SER A 296 8.00 2.40 -15.72
CA SER A 296 7.61 1.30 -16.61
C SER A 296 6.51 1.75 -17.57
N ILE A 297 6.55 1.26 -18.81
CA ILE A 297 5.55 1.54 -19.83
C ILE A 297 4.93 0.22 -20.27
N SER A 298 3.61 0.22 -20.44
CA SER A 298 2.83 -0.87 -21.04
C SER A 298 3.19 -1.09 -22.50
N ASP A 299 2.92 -2.29 -23.02
CA ASP A 299 3.27 -2.67 -24.39
C ASP A 299 2.42 -1.92 -25.42
N ASP A 300 1.16 -1.65 -25.09
CA ASP A 300 0.28 -0.76 -25.86
C ASP A 300 0.64 0.73 -25.69
N GLN A 301 1.63 1.03 -24.84
CA GLN A 301 2.15 2.37 -24.51
C GLN A 301 1.07 3.37 -24.06
N GLN A 302 -0.10 2.88 -23.62
CA GLN A 302 -1.20 3.70 -23.12
C GLN A 302 -1.07 3.99 -21.63
N PHE A 303 -0.23 3.25 -20.92
CA PHE A 303 -0.05 3.38 -19.47
C PHE A 303 1.41 3.54 -19.09
N ILE A 304 1.68 4.53 -18.24
CA ILE A 304 2.96 4.80 -17.59
C ILE A 304 2.79 4.47 -16.11
N THR A 305 3.67 3.66 -15.54
CA THR A 305 3.71 3.41 -14.08
C THR A 305 4.98 3.97 -13.47
N ILE A 306 4.80 4.69 -12.37
CA ILE A 306 5.86 5.33 -11.60
C ILE A 306 5.87 4.70 -10.21
N ASP A 307 7.05 4.22 -9.80
CA ASP A 307 7.25 3.68 -8.46
C ASP A 307 7.41 4.81 -7.43
N ILE A 308 6.52 4.83 -6.43
CA ILE A 308 6.50 5.82 -5.37
C ILE A 308 6.85 5.14 -4.04
N ASP A 309 8.15 5.14 -3.74
CA ASP A 309 8.64 4.77 -2.41
C ASP A 309 8.79 6.05 -1.57
N ASP A 310 8.09 6.12 -0.44
CA ASP A 310 8.36 7.08 0.63
C ASP A 310 9.13 6.35 1.74
N ARG A 311 10.23 6.93 2.23
CA ARG A 311 10.98 6.32 3.35
C ARG A 311 10.26 6.49 4.69
N ASN A 312 9.32 7.42 4.77
CA ASN A 312 8.59 7.77 5.98
C ASN A 312 7.20 7.12 6.06
N ASP A 313 6.66 6.65 4.94
CA ASP A 313 5.42 5.87 4.90
C ASP A 313 5.78 4.40 4.71
N ALA A 314 5.28 3.51 5.56
CA ALA A 314 5.52 2.07 5.45
C ALA A 314 4.87 1.43 4.20
N LYS A 315 4.18 2.24 3.38
CA LYS A 315 3.39 1.79 2.22
C LYS A 315 3.96 2.35 0.91
N ALA A 316 4.61 1.47 0.13
CA ALA A 316 4.98 1.79 -1.25
C ALA A 316 3.71 1.95 -2.11
N SER A 317 3.59 3.07 -2.81
CA SER A 317 2.46 3.35 -3.72
C SER A 317 2.94 3.32 -5.17
N LYS A 318 2.03 3.07 -6.11
CA LYS A 318 2.30 3.13 -7.55
C LYS A 318 1.35 4.12 -8.21
N LEU A 319 1.89 5.06 -8.96
CA LEU A 319 1.10 5.96 -9.78
C LEU A 319 1.03 5.40 -11.20
N VAL A 320 -0.17 5.16 -11.69
CA VAL A 320 -0.43 4.78 -13.08
C VAL A 320 -1.05 5.97 -13.79
N ILE A 321 -0.46 6.41 -14.90
CA ILE A 321 -0.96 7.49 -15.74
C ILE A 321 -1.42 6.89 -17.06
N ARG A 322 -2.65 7.20 -17.45
CA ARG A 322 -3.20 6.86 -18.76
C ARG A 322 -2.87 7.96 -19.76
N MET A 323 -2.29 7.57 -20.87
CA MET A 323 -1.90 8.40 -21.99
C MET A 323 -2.90 8.24 -23.13
N LEU A 324 -3.26 9.34 -23.78
CA LEU A 324 -4.05 9.38 -25.00
C LEU A 324 -3.45 10.44 -25.93
N SER A 325 -3.14 10.06 -27.18
CA SER A 325 -2.56 10.97 -28.19
C SER A 325 -1.35 11.79 -27.68
N GLY A 326 -0.47 11.12 -26.92
CA GLY A 326 0.74 11.72 -26.35
C GLY A 326 0.51 12.70 -25.20
N GLN A 327 -0.68 12.71 -24.60
CA GLN A 327 -1.01 13.55 -23.45
C GLN A 327 -1.54 12.72 -22.28
N PRO A 328 -1.24 13.09 -21.02
CA PRO A 328 -1.79 12.43 -19.85
C PRO A 328 -3.26 12.82 -19.66
N GLN A 329 -4.16 11.84 -19.61
CA GLN A 329 -5.61 12.06 -19.52
C GLN A 329 -6.13 11.85 -18.10
N SER A 330 -5.68 10.77 -17.47
CA SER A 330 -6.15 10.37 -16.15
C SER A 330 -5.06 9.63 -15.40
N TYR A 331 -5.19 9.56 -14.08
CA TYR A 331 -4.28 8.79 -13.25
C TYR A 331 -4.99 7.95 -12.18
N LEU A 332 -4.29 6.95 -11.69
CA LEU A 332 -4.75 6.03 -10.67
C LEU A 332 -3.62 5.81 -9.66
N MET A 333 -3.93 5.94 -8.38
CA MET A 333 -3.00 5.60 -7.30
C MET A 333 -3.29 4.19 -6.79
N LEU A 334 -2.33 3.29 -6.96
CA LEU A 334 -2.39 1.93 -6.42
C LEU A 334 -1.62 1.92 -5.08
N LYS A 335 -2.32 1.57 -4.01
CA LYS A 335 -1.75 1.41 -2.65
C LYS A 335 -1.73 -0.07 -2.26
N PRO A 336 -0.77 -0.86 -2.75
CA PRO A 336 -0.65 -2.26 -2.37
C PRO A 336 -0.25 -2.39 -0.88
N SER A 337 -0.67 -3.46 -0.22
CA SER A 337 -0.78 -3.53 1.25
C SER A 337 0.50 -3.36 2.08
N ASN A 338 1.72 -3.65 1.58
CA ASN A 338 2.99 -3.58 2.35
C ASN A 338 4.25 -3.50 1.46
N GLY A 339 5.26 -2.69 1.82
CA GLY A 339 6.68 -2.94 1.44
C GLY A 339 7.10 -2.75 -0.03
N ASN A 340 8.40 -2.87 -0.30
CA ASN A 340 9.03 -2.52 -1.60
C ASN A 340 8.62 -3.51 -2.70
N LYS A 341 7.95 -3.03 -3.75
CA LYS A 341 7.40 -3.91 -4.80
C LYS A 341 8.01 -3.67 -6.17
N LEU A 342 8.31 -4.75 -6.90
CA LEU A 342 8.64 -4.67 -8.31
C LEU A 342 7.36 -4.59 -9.12
N THR A 343 7.37 -3.70 -10.11
CA THR A 343 6.26 -3.50 -11.02
C THR A 343 6.65 -4.00 -12.41
N LYS A 344 5.80 -4.82 -13.04
CA LYS A 344 5.99 -5.30 -14.41
C LYS A 344 4.66 -5.34 -15.14
N TYR A 345 4.62 -4.90 -16.39
CA TYR A 345 3.49 -5.17 -17.27
C TYR A 345 3.56 -6.62 -17.75
N ILE A 346 2.41 -7.28 -17.84
CA ILE A 346 2.30 -8.53 -18.59
C ILE A 346 2.43 -8.17 -20.08
N PRO A 347 3.38 -8.77 -20.82
CA PRO A 347 3.58 -8.40 -22.21
C PRO A 347 2.31 -8.56 -23.05
N ASP A 348 2.15 -7.68 -24.05
CA ASP A 348 1.00 -7.57 -24.94
C ASP A 348 -0.36 -7.38 -24.24
N SER A 349 -0.33 -6.81 -23.03
CA SER A 349 -1.54 -6.54 -22.26
C SER A 349 -1.50 -5.20 -21.52
N SER A 350 -2.69 -4.73 -21.12
CA SER A 350 -2.85 -3.60 -20.19
C SER A 350 -2.89 -4.05 -18.73
N ARG A 351 -2.33 -5.23 -18.41
CA ARG A 351 -2.35 -5.79 -17.07
C ARG A 351 -1.02 -5.54 -16.37
N LEU A 352 -1.11 -5.04 -15.14
CA LEU A 352 0.05 -4.69 -14.33
C LEU A 352 0.22 -5.72 -13.22
N ILE A 353 1.41 -6.32 -13.15
CA ILE A 353 1.83 -7.17 -12.04
C ILE A 353 2.61 -6.32 -11.03
N ILE A 354 2.25 -6.47 -9.76
CA ILE A 354 3.00 -5.97 -8.62
C ILE A 354 3.45 -7.18 -7.79
N TYR A 355 4.77 -7.38 -7.70
CA TYR A 355 5.37 -8.47 -6.92
C TYR A 355 5.85 -7.96 -5.56
N ASP A 356 5.30 -8.55 -4.50
CA ASP A 356 5.65 -8.29 -3.10
C ASP A 356 6.59 -9.37 -2.59
N TYR A 357 7.84 -9.01 -2.36
CA TYR A 357 8.90 -9.95 -2.00
C TYR A 357 9.26 -9.95 -0.50
N ASP A 358 8.57 -9.16 0.34
CA ASP A 358 8.97 -8.93 1.74
C ASP A 358 8.34 -9.92 2.72
N LEU A 359 7.08 -10.35 2.52
CA LEU A 359 6.34 -11.15 3.51
C LEU A 359 5.85 -12.52 2.99
N GLU A 360 5.31 -12.61 1.77
CA GLU A 360 4.72 -13.86 1.25
C GLU A 360 5.05 -14.19 -0.21
N TYR A 361 5.88 -13.39 -0.90
CA TYR A 361 6.15 -13.56 -2.34
C TYR A 361 4.87 -13.56 -3.19
N CYS A 362 3.95 -12.64 -2.88
CA CYS A 362 2.66 -12.52 -3.56
C CYS A 362 2.79 -11.75 -4.89
N ILE A 363 2.02 -12.19 -5.89
CA ILE A 363 1.88 -11.53 -7.18
C ILE A 363 0.46 -10.97 -7.26
N TYR A 364 0.34 -9.65 -7.39
CA TYR A 364 -0.94 -8.97 -7.59
C TYR A 364 -1.10 -8.56 -9.05
N GLU A 365 -2.19 -8.95 -9.69
CA GLU A 365 -2.51 -8.57 -11.07
C GLU A 365 -3.61 -7.50 -11.10
N TYR A 366 -3.35 -6.38 -11.77
CA TYR A 366 -4.32 -5.31 -11.98
C TYR A 366 -4.69 -5.23 -13.45
N ASN A 367 -5.97 -5.43 -13.76
CA ASN A 367 -6.50 -5.14 -15.08
C ASN A 367 -6.83 -3.64 -15.21
N LEU A 368 -5.94 -2.85 -15.82
CA LEU A 368 -6.09 -1.39 -15.90
C LEU A 368 -7.25 -0.93 -16.79
N LYS A 369 -7.84 -1.83 -17.59
CA LYS A 369 -9.03 -1.56 -18.42
C LYS A 369 -10.34 -1.96 -17.72
N ALA A 370 -10.30 -2.41 -16.46
CA ALA A 370 -11.50 -2.80 -15.72
C ALA A 370 -12.35 -1.58 -15.30
N ASN A 371 -13.67 -1.69 -15.42
CA ASN A 371 -14.62 -0.59 -15.13
C ASN A 371 -14.72 -0.22 -13.64
N ASN A 372 -14.20 -1.07 -12.75
CA ASN A 372 -14.24 -0.85 -11.30
C ASN A 372 -13.07 0.01 -10.78
N LEU A 373 -12.15 0.44 -11.65
CA LEU A 373 -11.05 1.32 -11.27
C LEU A 373 -11.49 2.79 -11.32
N ARG A 374 -11.37 3.49 -10.18
CA ARG A 374 -11.69 4.92 -10.06
C ARG A 374 -10.51 5.77 -10.55
N TRP A 375 -10.48 6.04 -11.85
CA TRP A 375 -9.53 6.96 -12.47
C TRP A 375 -9.84 8.41 -12.09
N GLN A 376 -8.80 9.19 -11.82
CA GLN A 376 -8.88 10.63 -11.58
C GLN A 376 -8.50 11.37 -12.86
N THR A 377 -9.35 12.30 -13.32
CA THR A 377 -9.09 13.10 -14.52
C THR A 377 -7.99 14.12 -14.25
N ILE A 378 -7.07 14.28 -15.20
CA ILE A 378 -6.02 15.30 -15.16
C ILE A 378 -6.54 16.53 -15.89
N LYS A 379 -6.61 17.69 -15.22
CA LYS A 379 -6.95 18.96 -15.90
C LYS A 379 -5.79 19.39 -16.79
N ASN A 380 -6.07 20.16 -17.85
CA ASN A 380 -5.08 20.49 -18.86
C ASN A 380 -3.81 21.12 -18.25
N LYS A 381 -2.63 20.52 -18.52
CA LYS A 381 -1.30 20.89 -17.98
C LYS A 381 -1.15 20.81 -16.45
N GLU A 382 -2.03 20.11 -15.75
CA GLU A 382 -1.90 19.88 -14.31
C GLU A 382 -0.74 18.91 -14.00
N ILE A 383 0.10 19.27 -13.03
CA ILE A 383 1.13 18.37 -12.49
C ILE A 383 0.51 17.59 -11.33
N ILE A 384 0.75 16.28 -11.28
CA ILE A 384 0.40 15.43 -10.15
C ILE A 384 1.47 15.57 -9.06
N TYR A 385 1.09 15.88 -7.82
CA TYR A 385 2.03 16.06 -6.70
C TYR A 385 1.87 14.95 -5.67
N PHE A 386 3.00 14.43 -5.18
CA PHE A 386 3.03 13.42 -4.14
C PHE A 386 3.91 13.87 -2.95
N ASN A 387 3.31 13.95 -1.75
CA ASN A 387 3.96 14.23 -0.45
C ASN A 387 4.82 15.50 -0.35
N GLU A 388 4.69 16.46 -1.27
CA GLU A 388 4.97 17.84 -0.87
C GLU A 388 3.81 18.23 0.03
N LYS A 389 4.10 18.61 1.30
CA LYS A 389 3.17 19.40 2.12
C LYS A 389 2.75 20.57 1.26
N ARG A 390 1.65 20.37 0.56
CA ARG A 390 1.04 21.37 -0.26
C ARG A 390 0.27 22.20 0.74
N GLU A 391 0.77 23.40 1.01
CA GLU A 391 -0.07 24.60 1.06
C GLU A 391 -0.73 24.85 -0.31
N ILE A 392 -1.26 23.79 -0.91
CA ILE A 392 -2.19 23.87 -2.01
C ILE A 392 -3.45 23.47 -1.31
N ILE A 393 -4.19 24.52 -0.96
CA ILE A 393 -5.62 24.63 -1.20
C ILE A 393 -5.90 23.90 -2.52
N GLN A 394 -5.95 22.57 -2.45
CA GLN A 394 -6.75 21.83 -3.39
C GLN A 394 -8.15 22.21 -2.91
N GLU A 395 -8.82 23.02 -3.70
CA GLU A 395 -10.27 22.97 -3.84
C GLU A 395 -10.63 21.54 -4.25
N PHE A 396 -10.46 20.58 -3.33
CA PHE A 396 -11.57 19.72 -3.07
C PHE A 396 -12.53 20.63 -2.34
N ASP A 397 -13.65 20.96 -2.97
CA ASP A 397 -14.74 21.58 -2.24
C ASP A 397 -15.20 20.67 -1.08
N GLU A 398 -14.65 19.46 -0.88
CA GLU A 398 -15.11 18.48 0.10
C GLU A 398 -13.94 17.66 0.71
N GLU A 399 -13.60 17.89 1.98
CA GLU A 399 -12.68 17.07 2.78
C GLU A 399 -13.47 16.05 3.63
N ILE A 400 -13.13 14.76 3.61
CA ILE A 400 -13.80 13.76 4.45
C ILE A 400 -13.16 13.74 5.84
N LEU A 401 -13.92 14.13 6.86
CA LEU A 401 -13.46 14.18 8.25
C LEU A 401 -13.65 12.84 8.98
N SER A 402 -14.76 12.15 8.71
CA SER A 402 -15.11 10.92 9.43
C SER A 402 -16.07 10.05 8.61
N THR A 403 -15.89 8.72 8.70
CA THR A 403 -16.74 7.73 8.01
C THR A 403 -17.26 6.71 9.01
N CYS A 404 -18.55 6.38 8.95
CA CYS A 404 -19.15 5.32 9.75
C CYS A 404 -20.16 4.48 8.95
N CYS A 405 -20.50 3.30 9.45
CA CYS A 405 -21.42 2.37 8.78
C CYS A 405 -22.31 1.65 9.78
N ALA A 406 -23.55 1.39 9.37
CA ALA A 406 -24.55 0.65 10.15
C ALA A 406 -25.58 -0.02 9.24
N PHE A 407 -26.41 -0.87 9.84
CA PHE A 407 -27.63 -1.38 9.22
C PHE A 407 -28.84 -0.78 9.91
N ILE A 408 -29.61 0.02 9.18
CA ILE A 408 -30.86 0.63 9.66
C ILE A 408 -32.02 -0.05 8.95
N ASN A 409 -32.94 -0.64 9.70
CA ASN A 409 -34.04 -1.45 9.14
C ASN A 409 -33.54 -2.56 8.19
N HIS A 410 -32.38 -3.16 8.51
CA HIS A 410 -31.66 -4.15 7.68
C HIS A 410 -31.06 -3.63 6.37
N ASP A 411 -31.25 -2.35 6.03
CA ASP A 411 -30.61 -1.72 4.89
C ASP A 411 -29.19 -1.23 5.27
N PRO A 412 -28.16 -1.53 4.47
CA PRO A 412 -26.82 -1.03 4.71
C PRO A 412 -26.73 0.47 4.45
N LEU A 413 -26.20 1.18 5.45
CA LEU A 413 -26.01 2.63 5.44
C LEU A 413 -24.53 2.96 5.62
N MET A 414 -24.03 3.89 4.81
CA MET A 414 -22.71 4.49 4.98
C MET A 414 -22.87 5.99 5.15
N ILE A 415 -22.23 6.57 6.16
CA ILE A 415 -22.28 8.01 6.43
C ILE A 415 -20.87 8.59 6.39
N GLN A 416 -20.72 9.68 5.65
CA GLN A 416 -19.51 10.51 5.60
C GLN A 416 -19.81 11.89 6.16
N LEU A 417 -19.04 12.30 7.15
CA LEU A 417 -18.93 13.68 7.56
C LEU A 417 -17.86 14.35 6.69
N ILE A 418 -18.26 15.38 5.96
CA ILE A 418 -17.37 16.15 5.09
C ILE A 418 -17.31 17.60 5.51
N GLN A 419 -16.24 18.29 5.13
CA GLN A 419 -16.10 19.73 5.23
C GLN A 419 -16.05 20.33 3.83
N LYS A 420 -16.99 21.22 3.55
CA LYS A 420 -17.18 21.90 2.28
C LYS A 420 -17.38 23.39 2.47
N ASP A 421 -16.54 24.20 1.83
CA ASP A 421 -16.60 25.66 1.93
C ASP A 421 -16.61 26.17 3.39
N GLY A 422 -15.89 25.48 4.28
CA GLY A 422 -15.84 25.77 5.72
C GLY A 422 -17.05 25.29 6.53
N LYS A 423 -18.09 24.72 5.89
CA LYS A 423 -19.26 24.12 6.53
C LYS A 423 -19.12 22.61 6.63
N SER A 424 -19.69 22.00 7.66
CA SER A 424 -19.78 20.54 7.76
C SER A 424 -21.07 20.02 7.15
N GLU A 425 -20.99 18.93 6.39
CA GLU A 425 -22.14 18.23 5.81
C GLU A 425 -22.07 16.73 6.12
N LEU A 426 -23.24 16.08 6.30
CA LEU A 426 -23.35 14.63 6.35
C LEU A 426 -23.87 14.11 5.00
N LYS A 427 -23.08 13.25 4.35
CA LYS A 427 -23.50 12.47 3.19
C LYS A 427 -23.87 11.07 3.61
N VAL A 428 -25.14 10.72 3.41
CA VAL A 428 -25.72 9.42 3.79
C VAL A 428 -26.01 8.62 2.52
N TYR A 429 -25.32 7.50 2.38
CA TYR A 429 -25.46 6.58 1.26
C TYR A 429 -26.32 5.40 1.71
N ASN A 430 -27.57 5.37 1.26
CA ASN A 430 -28.51 4.30 1.52
C ASN A 430 -28.56 3.34 0.33
N TYR A 431 -28.30 2.06 0.61
CA TYR A 431 -28.28 0.99 -0.35
C TYR A 431 -29.55 0.16 -0.28
N LYS A 432 -30.44 0.34 -1.25
CA LYS A 432 -31.64 -0.51 -1.40
C LYS A 432 -31.44 -1.54 -2.50
N GLU A 433 -31.69 -2.80 -2.16
CA GLU A 433 -31.49 -3.96 -3.04
C GLU A 433 -32.33 -3.87 -4.32
N ASP A 434 -33.58 -3.47 -4.17
CA ASP A 434 -34.57 -3.48 -5.25
C ASP A 434 -34.30 -2.43 -6.34
N GLN A 435 -33.42 -1.45 -6.06
CA GLN A 435 -33.26 -0.27 -6.92
C GLN A 435 -31.94 -0.23 -7.68
N GLN A 436 -31.00 -1.17 -7.43
CA GLN A 436 -29.61 -1.18 -7.97
C GLN A 436 -28.90 0.21 -7.93
N SER A 437 -29.37 1.11 -7.08
CA SER A 437 -28.96 2.51 -7.05
C SER A 437 -28.78 2.94 -5.60
N THR A 438 -27.75 3.74 -5.37
CA THR A 438 -27.46 4.32 -4.06
C THR A 438 -28.24 5.62 -3.95
N LYS A 439 -29.14 5.72 -2.96
CA LYS A 439 -29.73 7.02 -2.62
C LYS A 439 -28.74 7.77 -1.76
N VAL A 440 -28.38 8.97 -2.20
CA VAL A 440 -27.50 9.86 -1.45
C VAL A 440 -28.36 10.98 -0.87
N PHE A 441 -28.34 11.11 0.46
CA PHE A 441 -28.91 12.26 1.16
C PHE A 441 -27.76 13.13 1.65
N CYS A 442 -27.87 14.44 1.47
CA CYS A 442 -26.91 15.41 1.98
C CYS A 442 -27.61 16.29 3.00
N TYR A 443 -27.01 16.43 4.18
CA TYR A 443 -27.54 17.25 5.26
C TYR A 443 -26.50 18.29 5.66
N SER A 444 -26.88 19.56 5.61
CA SER A 444 -26.03 20.63 6.15
C SER A 444 -26.05 20.59 7.67
N LEU A 445 -24.90 20.79 8.31
CA LEU A 445 -24.79 20.87 9.76
C LEU A 445 -24.70 22.32 10.22
N ASP A 446 -25.33 22.60 11.36
CA ASP A 446 -25.40 23.95 11.95
C ASP A 446 -24.03 24.43 12.47
N GLU A 447 -23.12 23.51 12.79
CA GLU A 447 -21.82 23.76 13.42
C GLU A 447 -20.74 22.89 12.76
N PRO A 448 -19.44 23.25 12.89
CA PRO A 448 -18.35 22.40 12.43
C PRO A 448 -18.16 21.22 13.38
N TYR A 449 -18.22 19.99 12.86
CA TYR A 449 -18.03 18.75 13.62
C TYR A 449 -16.80 17.99 13.12
N ASP A 450 -16.19 17.19 13.99
CA ASP A 450 -14.96 16.44 13.69
C ASP A 450 -15.22 14.94 13.42
N ARG A 451 -16.24 14.37 14.05
CA ARG A 451 -16.57 12.93 13.93
C ARG A 451 -18.05 12.67 13.81
N CYS A 452 -18.38 11.57 13.15
CA CYS A 452 -19.75 11.05 13.08
C CYS A 452 -19.81 9.56 13.45
N PHE A 453 -20.94 9.17 14.03
CA PHE A 453 -21.26 7.80 14.40
C PHE A 453 -22.71 7.49 14.04
N THR A 454 -22.95 6.23 13.70
CA THR A 454 -24.29 5.68 13.46
C THR A 454 -24.31 4.24 13.95
N TYR A 455 -25.49 3.78 14.35
CA TYR A 455 -25.64 2.51 15.05
C TYR A 455 -26.77 1.70 14.43
N ASN A 456 -26.67 0.37 14.56
CA ASN A 456 -27.73 -0.51 14.12
C ASN A 456 -29.02 -0.16 14.89
N ASN A 457 -30.15 -0.12 14.19
CA ASN A 457 -31.47 0.17 14.74
C ASN A 457 -31.66 1.59 15.33
N LEU A 458 -30.70 2.51 15.18
CA LEU A 458 -30.87 3.93 15.53
C LEU A 458 -30.97 4.78 14.25
N GLN A 459 -32.14 5.38 14.00
CA GLN A 459 -32.40 6.20 12.79
C GLN A 459 -31.82 7.62 12.86
N SER A 460 -30.68 7.80 13.51
CA SER A 460 -29.99 9.08 13.68
C SER A 460 -28.48 8.94 13.50
N ALA A 461 -27.82 10.06 13.17
CA ALA A 461 -26.37 10.18 13.25
C ALA A 461 -26.03 10.95 14.51
N VAL A 462 -24.97 10.54 15.19
CA VAL A 462 -24.37 11.33 16.26
C VAL A 462 -23.12 11.98 15.73
N VAL A 463 -23.03 13.30 15.87
CA VAL A 463 -21.88 14.10 15.48
C VAL A 463 -21.19 14.67 16.72
N ILE A 464 -19.86 14.73 16.68
CA ILE A 464 -19.03 15.17 17.81
C ILE A 464 -18.09 16.28 17.33
N ARG A 465 -18.03 17.34 18.12
CA ARG A 465 -17.15 18.50 17.92
C ARG A 465 -16.25 18.66 19.12
N THR A 466 -14.97 18.94 18.86
CA THR A 466 -13.99 19.39 19.83
C THR A 466 -13.64 20.84 19.50
N TYR A 467 -13.80 21.76 20.45
CA TYR A 467 -13.58 23.18 20.18
C TYR A 467 -12.82 23.86 21.30
N LEU A 468 -12.18 24.98 20.96
CA LEU A 468 -11.52 25.85 21.91
C LEU A 468 -12.50 26.93 22.35
N GLU A 469 -12.59 27.18 23.65
CA GLU A 469 -13.35 28.30 24.20
C GLU A 469 -12.37 29.33 24.78
N ASP A 470 -12.30 30.51 24.16
CA ASP A 470 -11.41 31.60 24.58
C ASP A 470 -11.96 32.25 25.87
N CYS A 471 -11.45 31.80 27.01
CA CYS A 471 -11.73 32.45 28.30
C CYS A 471 -10.78 33.64 28.51
N LYS A 472 -11.30 34.72 29.13
CA LYS A 472 -10.64 36.04 29.36
C LYS A 472 -9.30 36.03 30.14
N ARG A 473 -8.68 34.87 30.42
CA ARG A 473 -7.47 34.72 31.26
C ARG A 473 -6.41 33.75 30.70
N SER A 474 -6.23 33.69 29.38
CA SER A 474 -5.08 33.01 28.73
C SER A 474 -5.05 31.47 28.80
N LEU A 475 -6.02 30.81 29.44
CA LEU A 475 -6.11 29.35 29.50
C LEU A 475 -6.99 28.85 28.35
N LYS A 476 -6.43 27.98 27.50
CA LYS A 476 -7.15 27.32 26.40
C LYS A 476 -7.74 26.00 26.91
N TYR A 477 -9.05 25.83 26.79
CA TYR A 477 -9.78 24.59 27.09
C TYR A 477 -10.16 23.88 25.79
N LYS A 478 -10.13 22.54 25.77
CA LYS A 478 -10.66 21.75 24.65
C LYS A 478 -11.97 21.08 25.03
N ASN A 479 -13.06 21.80 24.82
CA ASN A 479 -14.39 21.34 25.17
C ASN A 479 -14.93 20.36 24.12
N VAL A 480 -15.88 19.51 24.53
CA VAL A 480 -16.53 18.52 23.68
C VAL A 480 -18.02 18.78 23.63
N SER A 481 -18.58 18.82 22.42
CA SER A 481 -20.03 18.79 22.18
C SER A 481 -20.41 17.55 21.38
N ILE A 482 -21.47 16.89 21.81
CA ILE A 482 -22.10 15.74 21.16
C ILE A 482 -23.52 16.16 20.78
N ALA A 483 -23.88 15.99 19.52
CA ALA A 483 -25.22 16.28 19.02
C ALA A 483 -25.76 15.13 18.16
N GLU A 484 -27.08 15.03 18.10
CA GLU A 484 -27.81 14.06 17.30
C GLU A 484 -28.45 14.76 16.09
N LYS A 485 -28.22 14.24 14.89
CA LYS A 485 -29.00 14.54 13.69
C LYS A 485 -30.07 13.45 13.54
N PRO A 486 -31.33 13.70 13.93
CA PRO A 486 -32.41 12.72 13.80
C PRO A 486 -32.79 12.48 12.34
N ASN A 487 -33.53 11.39 12.11
CA ASN A 487 -34.27 11.13 10.86
C ASN A 487 -33.43 11.12 9.57
N LEU A 488 -32.28 10.43 9.57
CA LEU A 488 -31.33 10.36 8.43
C LEU A 488 -31.90 9.81 7.11
N LEU A 489 -33.09 9.21 7.12
CA LEU A 489 -33.72 8.62 5.94
C LEU A 489 -34.86 9.49 5.35
N ASN A 490 -35.16 10.64 5.98
CA ASN A 490 -36.19 11.56 5.50
C ASN A 490 -35.58 12.63 4.56
N MET A 491 -36.30 12.96 3.48
CA MET A 491 -35.82 13.89 2.43
C MET A 491 -35.76 15.37 2.87
N ARG A 492 -36.25 15.74 4.05
CA ARG A 492 -36.29 17.14 4.49
C ARG A 492 -35.09 17.46 5.37
N ASP A 493 -34.17 18.29 4.88
CA ASP A 493 -33.05 18.84 5.65
C ASP A 493 -33.48 19.97 6.61
N SER A 494 -34.66 19.86 7.23
CA SER A 494 -35.21 20.93 8.07
C SER A 494 -34.92 20.77 9.56
N GLU A 495 -34.50 19.58 10.01
CA GLU A 495 -34.25 19.32 11.43
C GLU A 495 -32.80 19.65 11.80
N LYS A 496 -32.65 20.60 12.73
CA LYS A 496 -31.35 20.97 13.31
C LYS A 496 -30.78 19.86 14.18
N CYS A 497 -29.47 19.89 14.39
CA CYS A 497 -28.84 18.95 15.33
C CYS A 497 -29.33 19.22 16.76
N LYS A 498 -29.79 18.17 17.45
CA LYS A 498 -30.18 18.21 18.86
C LYS A 498 -28.94 18.02 19.72
N GLU A 499 -28.54 19.02 20.50
CA GLU A 499 -27.43 18.88 21.43
C GLU A 499 -27.76 17.83 22.50
N LEU A 500 -26.89 16.82 22.64
CA LEU A 500 -27.02 15.76 23.63
C LEU A 500 -26.13 16.02 24.85
N LEU A 501 -24.90 16.49 24.64
CA LEU A 501 -23.95 16.77 25.71
C LEU A 501 -23.03 17.91 25.31
N ARG A 502 -22.82 18.84 26.25
CA ARG A 502 -21.69 19.78 26.25
C ARG A 502 -20.89 19.52 27.51
N TYR A 503 -19.60 19.24 27.35
CA TYR A 503 -18.70 18.93 28.44
C TYR A 503 -17.45 19.79 28.34
N ASP A 504 -17.23 20.58 29.39
CA ASP A 504 -16.07 21.45 29.51
C ASP A 504 -14.95 20.70 30.20
N THR A 505 -13.81 20.58 29.54
CA THR A 505 -12.66 19.86 30.08
C THR A 505 -11.89 20.70 31.08
N GLU A 506 -11.06 20.07 31.91
CA GLU A 506 -10.13 20.77 32.79
C GLU A 506 -9.13 21.67 32.01
N PRO A 507 -8.53 22.69 32.67
CA PRO A 507 -7.42 23.44 32.11
C PRO A 507 -6.27 22.52 31.69
N GLU A 508 -5.45 22.93 30.72
CA GLU A 508 -4.24 22.22 30.25
C GLU A 508 -4.48 20.97 29.38
N VAL A 509 -5.74 20.59 29.11
CA VAL A 509 -6.06 19.54 28.13
C VAL A 509 -5.61 19.95 26.73
N THR A 510 -4.66 19.19 26.19
CA THR A 510 -4.08 19.44 24.86
C THR A 510 -4.88 18.78 23.73
N CYS A 511 -5.61 17.70 24.02
CA CYS A 511 -6.38 16.95 23.02
C CYS A 511 -7.41 16.04 23.68
N VAL A 512 -8.61 15.97 23.10
CA VAL A 512 -9.61 14.93 23.38
C VAL A 512 -9.80 14.11 22.11
N THR A 513 -9.84 12.78 22.24
CA THR A 513 -10.07 11.87 21.11
C THR A 513 -11.07 10.80 21.51
N VAL A 514 -12.18 10.71 20.77
CA VAL A 514 -13.16 9.64 20.94
C VAL A 514 -12.57 8.33 20.40
N THR A 515 -12.35 7.36 21.29
CA THR A 515 -11.72 6.07 20.98
C THR A 515 -12.71 4.94 20.82
N GLY A 516 -13.94 5.10 21.31
CA GLY A 516 -15.05 4.17 21.09
C GLY A 516 -16.40 4.85 21.32
N SER A 517 -17.43 4.36 20.63
CA SER A 517 -18.81 4.74 20.90
C SER A 517 -19.74 3.56 20.70
N LYS A 518 -20.85 3.51 21.44
CA LYS A 518 -21.83 2.43 21.34
C LYS A 518 -23.24 2.92 21.62
N TYR A 519 -24.21 2.31 20.95
CA TYR A 519 -25.63 2.42 21.27
C TYR A 519 -26.09 1.13 21.93
N ARG A 520 -26.65 1.25 23.13
CA ARG A 520 -27.14 0.14 23.93
C ARG A 520 -28.66 0.12 23.87
N GLU A 521 -29.19 -0.81 23.08
CA GLU A 521 -30.61 -0.90 22.74
C GLU A 521 -31.50 -1.18 23.95
N LYS A 522 -31.05 -2.04 24.87
CA LYS A 522 -31.85 -2.48 26.04
C LYS A 522 -32.36 -1.34 26.94
N ASP A 523 -31.67 -0.20 26.97
CA ASP A 523 -32.02 0.96 27.77
C ASP A 523 -31.81 2.28 27.04
N ASN A 524 -31.80 2.23 25.70
CA ASN A 524 -31.71 3.38 24.81
C ASN A 524 -30.59 4.38 25.16
N THR A 525 -29.40 3.88 25.51
CA THR A 525 -28.29 4.69 26.00
C THR A 525 -27.13 4.74 25.00
N LEU A 526 -26.64 5.94 24.71
CA LEU A 526 -25.39 6.17 23.98
C LEU A 526 -24.21 6.22 24.95
N ILE A 527 -23.14 5.50 24.65
CA ILE A 527 -21.93 5.43 25.47
C ILE A 527 -20.76 5.88 24.62
N PHE A 528 -19.97 6.83 25.11
CA PHE A 528 -18.75 7.34 24.47
C PHE A 528 -17.56 7.14 25.37
N VAL A 529 -16.46 6.66 24.80
CA VAL A 529 -15.17 6.51 25.46
C VAL A 529 -14.20 7.47 24.79
N MET A 530 -13.59 8.34 25.57
CA MET A 530 -12.69 9.38 25.08
C MET A 530 -11.38 9.33 25.85
N ASN A 531 -10.27 9.45 25.10
CA ASN A 531 -8.96 9.67 25.67
C ASN A 531 -8.75 11.19 25.80
N VAL A 532 -8.42 11.64 27.00
CA VAL A 532 -8.09 13.02 27.31
C VAL A 532 -6.58 13.11 27.52
N LYS A 533 -5.89 13.94 26.74
CA LYS A 533 -4.43 14.09 26.79
C LYS A 533 -4.02 15.43 27.37
N HIS A 534 -3.11 15.36 28.33
CA HIS A 534 -2.32 16.46 28.87
C HIS A 534 -0.90 16.43 28.30
N SER A 535 -0.08 17.39 28.69
CA SER A 535 1.31 17.52 28.24
C SER A 535 2.15 16.25 28.50
N VAL A 536 1.93 15.58 29.62
CA VAL A 536 2.73 14.42 30.06
C VAL A 536 1.91 13.18 30.43
N SER A 537 0.59 13.28 30.44
CA SER A 537 -0.30 12.21 30.89
C SER A 537 -1.57 12.13 30.04
N CYS A 538 -2.29 11.04 30.17
CA CYS A 538 -3.59 10.82 29.57
C CYS A 538 -4.53 10.15 30.58
N GLY A 539 -5.80 10.48 30.46
CA GLY A 539 -6.92 9.94 31.23
C GLY A 539 -8.00 9.42 30.29
N ILE A 540 -9.00 8.77 30.88
CA ILE A 540 -10.16 8.25 30.16
C ILE A 540 -11.43 8.94 30.68
N LEU A 541 -12.25 9.39 29.75
CA LEU A 541 -13.56 9.98 29.98
C LEU A 541 -14.61 9.06 29.35
N VAL A 542 -15.58 8.61 30.14
CA VAL A 542 -16.71 7.81 29.68
C VAL A 542 -17.99 8.60 29.90
N ALA A 543 -18.70 8.90 28.82
CA ALA A 543 -19.98 9.61 28.85
C ALA A 543 -21.10 8.66 28.42
N ALA A 544 -22.11 8.48 29.27
CA ALA A 544 -23.33 7.73 28.97
C ALA A 544 -24.52 8.70 28.94
N ILE A 545 -25.31 8.65 27.88
CA ILE A 545 -26.44 9.56 27.60
C ILE A 545 -27.67 8.71 27.29
N ASN A 546 -28.66 8.72 28.16
CA ASN A 546 -29.93 8.05 27.92
C ASN A 546 -30.79 8.92 26.98
N LEU A 547 -31.23 8.35 25.85
CA LEU A 547 -31.99 9.08 24.84
C LEU A 547 -33.48 9.21 25.17
N CYS A 548 -34.02 8.39 26.08
CA CYS A 548 -35.42 8.46 26.52
C CYS A 548 -35.66 9.64 27.46
N ASP A 549 -34.86 9.77 28.51
CA ASP A 549 -35.06 10.78 29.57
C ASP A 549 -34.01 11.92 29.53
N GLY A 550 -32.97 11.79 28.71
CA GLY A 550 -31.89 12.77 28.61
C GLY A 550 -30.88 12.71 29.75
N ALA A 551 -30.93 11.70 30.63
CA ALA A 551 -30.01 11.56 31.75
C ALA A 551 -28.56 11.33 31.27
N LYS A 552 -27.62 12.05 31.89
CA LYS A 552 -26.20 12.05 31.52
C LYS A 552 -25.35 11.59 32.69
N THR A 553 -24.53 10.57 32.47
CA THR A 553 -23.53 10.11 33.44
C THR A 553 -22.15 10.29 32.84
N ILE A 554 -21.29 11.04 33.52
CA ILE A 554 -19.90 11.27 33.10
C ILE A 554 -18.97 10.70 34.15
N TYR A 555 -18.07 9.84 33.70
CA TYR A 555 -17.03 9.24 34.48
C TYR A 555 -15.67 9.68 33.94
N GLU A 556 -14.79 10.12 34.82
CA GLU A 556 -13.43 10.55 34.47
C GLU A 556 -12.46 9.83 35.39
N ASP A 557 -11.50 9.13 34.79
CA ASP A 557 -10.38 8.53 35.51
C ASP A 557 -9.20 9.50 35.48
N LYS A 558 -8.71 9.85 36.67
CA LYS A 558 -7.67 10.88 36.82
C LYS A 558 -6.36 10.47 36.14
N TYR A 559 -5.65 11.47 35.65
CA TYR A 559 -4.51 11.36 34.73
C TYR A 559 -3.27 10.71 35.38
N ALA A 560 -2.97 9.46 35.04
CA ALA A 560 -1.79 8.74 35.55
C ALA A 560 -1.03 7.91 34.49
N TYR A 561 -1.47 7.97 33.23
CA TYR A 561 -0.98 7.09 32.18
C TYR A 561 -0.31 7.87 31.05
N SER A 562 0.69 7.29 30.39
CA SER A 562 1.29 7.87 29.18
C SER A 562 0.52 7.45 27.91
N GLN A 563 -0.16 6.30 27.98
CA GLN A 563 -0.98 5.80 26.88
C GLN A 563 -2.13 4.92 27.41
N ILE A 564 -3.34 5.09 26.85
CA ILE A 564 -4.51 4.24 27.10
C ILE A 564 -5.01 3.69 25.77
N ARG A 565 -5.18 2.36 25.69
CA ARG A 565 -5.70 1.67 24.50
C ARG A 565 -6.89 0.76 24.86
N PRO A 566 -8.08 0.98 24.28
CA PRO A 566 -9.16 0.01 24.38
C PRO A 566 -8.77 -1.34 23.76
N ILE A 567 -9.00 -2.40 24.52
CA ILE A 567 -8.83 -3.80 24.11
C ILE A 567 -10.19 -4.40 23.71
N TYR A 568 -11.21 -4.12 24.50
CA TYR A 568 -12.55 -4.69 24.34
C TYR A 568 -13.58 -3.66 24.80
N PHE A 569 -14.71 -3.57 24.10
CA PHE A 569 -15.77 -2.64 24.44
C PHE A 569 -17.12 -3.22 23.97
N ASP A 570 -18.03 -3.47 24.91
CA ASP A 570 -19.39 -3.90 24.64
C ASP A 570 -20.44 -3.06 25.39
N ASP A 571 -21.67 -3.58 25.50
CA ASP A 571 -22.79 -2.90 26.15
C ASP A 571 -22.57 -2.68 27.66
N ASN A 572 -21.72 -3.50 28.28
CA ASN A 572 -21.61 -3.60 29.74
C ASN A 572 -20.17 -3.49 30.24
N TYR A 573 -19.16 -3.62 29.38
CA TYR A 573 -17.77 -3.72 29.76
C TYR A 573 -16.86 -2.97 28.79
N LEU A 574 -15.88 -2.28 29.35
CA LEU A 574 -14.75 -1.70 28.64
C LEU A 574 -13.48 -2.26 29.28
N ILE A 575 -12.61 -2.86 28.49
CA ILE A 575 -11.29 -3.32 28.91
C ILE A 575 -10.24 -2.48 28.20
N THR A 576 -9.27 -1.98 28.94
CA THR A 576 -8.19 -1.15 28.38
C THR A 576 -6.82 -1.63 28.86
N ASN A 577 -5.80 -1.39 28.04
CA ASN A 577 -4.40 -1.51 28.42
C ASN A 577 -3.82 -0.11 28.61
N GLN A 578 -3.23 0.14 29.77
CA GLN A 578 -2.79 1.47 30.16
C GLN A 578 -1.31 1.43 30.56
N GLN A 579 -0.50 2.31 29.98
CA GLN A 579 0.92 2.43 30.31
C GLN A 579 1.10 3.49 31.39
N LYS A 580 1.77 3.17 32.49
CA LYS A 580 2.06 4.15 33.55
C LYS A 580 3.03 5.23 33.04
N VAL A 581 2.88 6.47 33.50
CA VAL A 581 3.78 7.57 33.10
C VAL A 581 5.22 7.24 33.50
N ASN A 582 6.17 7.48 32.59
CA ASN A 582 7.61 7.27 32.81
C ASN A 582 8.00 5.85 33.28
N SER A 583 7.17 4.84 33.01
CA SER A 583 7.46 3.45 33.35
C SER A 583 7.23 2.50 32.16
N ASN A 584 7.91 1.35 32.23
CA ASN A 584 7.63 0.17 31.41
C ASN A 584 6.56 -0.74 32.04
N ASP A 585 5.92 -0.28 33.11
CA ASP A 585 4.78 -0.93 33.74
C ASP A 585 3.48 -0.57 33.03
N TYR A 586 2.67 -1.59 32.84
CA TYR A 586 1.37 -1.53 32.22
C TYR A 586 0.32 -2.14 33.14
N CYS A 587 -0.92 -1.71 33.01
CA CYS A 587 -2.05 -2.35 33.65
C CYS A 587 -3.19 -2.64 32.68
N ILE A 588 -3.86 -3.77 32.90
CA ILE A 588 -5.16 -4.04 32.31
C ILE A 588 -6.23 -3.53 33.27
N MET A 589 -7.11 -2.67 32.77
CA MET A 589 -8.23 -2.12 33.52
C MET A 589 -9.54 -2.60 32.90
N SER A 590 -10.40 -3.22 33.72
CA SER A 590 -11.78 -3.53 33.37
C SER A 590 -12.73 -2.51 33.98
N TYR A 591 -13.68 -2.00 33.20
CA TYR A 591 -14.72 -1.08 33.64
C TYR A 591 -16.07 -1.72 33.32
N LYS A 592 -16.94 -1.89 34.33
CA LYS A 592 -18.35 -2.22 34.09
C LYS A 592 -19.09 -0.93 33.71
N LEU A 593 -19.99 -0.93 32.73
CA LEU A 593 -20.67 0.25 32.21
C LEU A 593 -22.16 0.21 32.61
N GLY A 594 -22.51 0.83 33.74
CA GLY A 594 -23.89 0.93 34.22
C GLY A 594 -24.52 2.32 34.08
N ASN A 595 -25.74 2.47 34.60
CA ASN A 595 -26.54 3.71 34.48
C ASN A 595 -26.25 4.73 35.59
N SER A 596 -25.35 4.41 36.51
CA SER A 596 -24.92 5.31 37.58
C SER A 596 -23.41 5.38 37.66
N LYS A 597 -22.88 6.51 38.14
CA LYS A 597 -21.44 6.72 38.35
C LYS A 597 -20.82 5.61 39.21
N ALA A 598 -21.56 5.10 40.20
CA ALA A 598 -21.16 3.99 41.07
C ALA A 598 -21.07 2.63 40.32
N GLN A 599 -21.90 2.42 39.30
CA GLN A 599 -21.87 1.19 38.50
C GLN A 599 -20.82 1.24 37.38
N ILE A 600 -20.34 2.42 37.00
CA ILE A 600 -19.19 2.59 36.09
C ILE A 600 -17.85 2.17 36.76
N LEU A 601 -17.86 2.03 38.10
CA LEU A 601 -16.66 1.97 38.96
C LEU A 601 -16.22 0.55 39.40
N ASN A 602 -16.88 -0.54 38.99
CA ASN A 602 -16.35 -1.87 39.31
C ASN A 602 -15.09 -2.14 38.47
N LYS A 603 -13.93 -1.82 39.06
CA LYS A 603 -12.61 -1.92 38.45
C LYS A 603 -11.85 -3.13 38.95
N GLU A 604 -11.32 -3.91 38.01
CA GLU A 604 -10.28 -4.90 38.27
C GLU A 604 -9.00 -4.43 37.58
N GLU A 605 -7.88 -4.40 38.31
CA GLU A 605 -6.56 -3.98 37.82
C GLU A 605 -5.59 -5.16 37.84
N PHE A 606 -4.88 -5.38 36.73
CA PHE A 606 -3.77 -6.32 36.66
C PHE A 606 -2.51 -5.65 36.15
N ASN A 607 -1.46 -5.62 36.96
CA ASN A 607 -0.18 -4.98 36.65
C ASN A 607 0.82 -5.96 36.01
N TYR A 608 1.57 -5.51 35.01
CA TYR A 608 2.64 -6.28 34.38
C TYR A 608 3.74 -5.38 33.80
N HIS A 609 4.93 -5.94 33.60
CA HIS A 609 6.07 -5.25 33.01
C HIS A 609 6.21 -5.60 31.53
N ARG A 610 6.48 -4.61 30.66
CA ARG A 610 6.58 -4.75 29.20
C ARG A 610 7.46 -5.93 28.75
N ASP A 611 8.66 -6.02 29.30
CA ASP A 611 9.67 -7.04 28.93
C ASP A 611 9.30 -8.47 29.35
N ARG A 612 8.27 -8.64 30.18
CA ARG A 612 7.76 -9.95 30.56
C ARG A 612 6.59 -10.39 29.68
N GLY A 613 5.96 -9.46 28.94
CA GLY A 613 4.74 -9.69 28.18
C GLY A 613 3.55 -10.11 29.04
N LEU A 614 2.35 -10.14 28.46
CA LEU A 614 1.13 -10.54 29.16
C LEU A 614 0.30 -11.52 28.33
N ALA A 615 0.01 -12.69 28.88
CA ALA A 615 -1.11 -13.50 28.42
C ALA A 615 -2.35 -13.12 29.25
N CYS A 616 -3.42 -12.68 28.58
CA CYS A 616 -4.68 -12.31 29.21
C CYS A 616 -5.81 -13.19 28.66
N LYS A 617 -6.68 -13.66 29.53
CA LYS A 617 -7.87 -14.43 29.17
C LYS A 617 -9.08 -13.66 29.63
N VAL A 618 -10.00 -13.43 28.71
CA VAL A 618 -11.24 -12.70 28.96
C VAL A 618 -12.41 -13.64 28.69
N ASN A 619 -13.06 -14.09 29.76
CA ASN A 619 -14.28 -14.87 29.64
C ASN A 619 -15.46 -13.91 29.51
N LEU A 620 -15.95 -13.72 28.28
CA LEU A 620 -17.15 -12.93 28.04
C LEU A 620 -18.40 -13.69 28.52
N PRO A 621 -19.27 -13.06 29.33
CA PRO A 621 -20.58 -13.63 29.62
C PRO A 621 -21.39 -13.77 28.31
N GLY A 622 -22.26 -14.78 28.23
CA GLY A 622 -23.23 -14.87 27.13
C GLY A 622 -24.12 -13.64 27.06
N LYS A 623 -24.80 -13.45 25.92
CA LYS A 623 -25.63 -12.26 25.57
C LYS A 623 -26.67 -11.85 26.65
N TYR A 624 -26.95 -12.75 27.60
CA TYR A 624 -27.93 -12.58 28.68
C TYR A 624 -27.39 -12.90 30.11
N CYS A 625 -26.08 -13.09 30.29
CA CYS A 625 -25.54 -13.46 31.61
C CYS A 625 -25.27 -12.23 32.50
N ILE A 626 -25.76 -12.30 33.74
CA ILE A 626 -25.52 -11.34 34.83
C ILE A 626 -24.14 -11.57 35.48
N ASP A 627 -23.46 -12.67 35.12
CA ASP A 627 -22.17 -13.06 35.68
C ASP A 627 -21.07 -12.01 35.48
N SER A 628 -20.22 -11.87 36.50
CA SER A 628 -19.04 -11.01 36.42
C SER A 628 -18.11 -11.50 35.31
N LEU A 629 -17.67 -10.57 34.47
CA LEU A 629 -16.55 -10.76 33.54
C LEU A 629 -15.36 -11.32 34.33
N LYS A 630 -14.88 -12.52 33.98
CA LYS A 630 -13.69 -13.11 34.60
C LYS A 630 -12.47 -12.85 33.73
N ILE A 631 -11.56 -12.01 34.22
CA ILE A 631 -10.26 -11.77 33.61
C ILE A 631 -9.21 -12.56 34.39
N LYS A 632 -8.43 -13.37 33.69
CA LYS A 632 -7.27 -14.09 34.25
C LYS A 632 -6.03 -13.66 33.46
N CYS A 633 -4.94 -13.36 34.14
CA CYS A 633 -3.70 -12.86 33.51
C CYS A 633 -2.45 -13.62 33.99
N SER A 634 -1.45 -13.82 33.12
CA SER A 634 -0.11 -14.30 33.48
C SER A 634 1.00 -13.68 32.64
N SER A 635 2.25 -13.80 33.12
CA SER A 635 3.46 -13.46 32.36
C SER A 635 3.57 -14.30 31.07
N LEU A 636 4.02 -13.68 29.97
CA LEU A 636 4.24 -14.36 28.68
C LEU A 636 5.49 -15.24 28.67
N LYS A 637 6.44 -15.06 29.61
CA LYS A 637 7.69 -15.85 29.69
C LYS A 637 7.50 -17.33 30.07
N ILE A 638 6.27 -17.81 30.15
CA ILE A 638 5.95 -19.23 30.29
C ILE A 638 6.17 -19.89 28.92
N LYS A 639 6.79 -21.07 28.86
CA LYS A 639 6.94 -21.81 27.58
C LYS A 639 5.56 -21.98 26.93
N GLU A 640 5.49 -21.82 25.61
CA GLU A 640 4.23 -21.84 24.85
C GLU A 640 3.38 -23.10 25.14
N ASP A 641 4.04 -24.27 25.25
CA ASP A 641 3.41 -25.54 25.61
C ASP A 641 2.76 -25.53 27.01
N LEU A 642 3.37 -24.81 27.98
CA LEU A 642 2.85 -24.64 29.34
C LEU A 642 1.72 -23.60 29.38
N VAL A 643 1.73 -22.59 28.51
CA VAL A 643 0.58 -21.70 28.33
C VAL A 643 -0.63 -22.50 27.82
N HIS A 644 -0.40 -23.49 26.95
CA HIS A 644 -1.48 -24.38 26.52
C HIS A 644 -2.02 -25.23 27.68
N GLU A 645 -1.17 -25.73 28.57
CA GLU A 645 -1.57 -26.62 29.67
C GLU A 645 -2.26 -25.86 30.82
N ILE A 646 -1.74 -24.70 31.21
CA ILE A 646 -2.26 -23.87 32.32
C ILE A 646 -3.63 -23.24 31.99
N TRP A 647 -3.93 -23.04 30.71
CA TRP A 647 -5.07 -22.25 30.26
C TRP A 647 -6.18 -23.06 29.56
N LYS A 648 -6.11 -24.41 29.63
CA LYS A 648 -7.18 -25.38 29.30
C LYS A 648 -8.39 -25.23 30.24
N ASP A 649 -9.09 -24.12 30.16
CA ASP A 649 -10.40 -23.96 30.80
C ASP A 649 -11.43 -24.07 29.66
N GLU A 650 -12.29 -25.09 29.74
CA GLU A 650 -13.26 -25.48 28.70
C GLU A 650 -14.32 -24.39 28.42
N ASP A 651 -14.50 -23.42 29.31
CA ASP A 651 -15.57 -22.42 29.21
C ASP A 651 -15.15 -21.06 28.60
N ALA A 652 -13.95 -20.99 28.02
CA ALA A 652 -13.37 -19.73 27.56
C ALA A 652 -13.79 -19.34 26.14
N LYS A 653 -14.45 -18.18 25.98
CA LYS A 653 -14.89 -17.67 24.67
C LYS A 653 -13.83 -16.85 23.89
N ILE A 654 -12.83 -16.26 24.58
CA ILE A 654 -11.74 -15.45 23.96
C ILE A 654 -10.45 -15.51 24.78
N PHE A 655 -9.32 -15.65 24.10
CA PHE A 655 -7.97 -15.58 24.69
C PHE A 655 -7.17 -14.45 24.01
N LEU A 656 -6.66 -13.50 24.78
CA LEU A 656 -5.98 -12.30 24.27
C LEU A 656 -4.53 -12.27 24.79
N VAL A 657 -3.56 -12.54 23.94
CA VAL A 657 -2.15 -12.54 24.36
C VAL A 657 -1.46 -11.29 23.84
N PHE A 658 -1.15 -10.37 24.74
CA PHE A 658 -0.49 -9.12 24.40
C PHE A 658 1.04 -9.29 24.48
N ASP A 659 1.69 -9.27 23.32
CA ASP A 659 3.10 -8.89 23.21
C ASP A 659 3.23 -7.35 23.13
N GLN A 660 4.45 -6.85 22.90
CA GLN A 660 4.70 -5.43 22.65
C GLN A 660 3.90 -4.81 21.49
N ASN A 661 3.25 -5.62 20.65
CA ASN A 661 2.46 -5.23 19.48
C ASN A 661 0.95 -5.45 19.66
N TYR A 662 0.50 -5.85 20.86
CA TYR A 662 -0.93 -5.96 21.23
C TYR A 662 -1.73 -6.92 20.35
N ARG A 663 -1.14 -8.05 19.99
CA ARG A 663 -1.71 -9.01 19.03
C ARG A 663 -2.74 -9.94 19.67
N ILE A 664 -3.53 -10.62 18.85
CA ILE A 664 -4.46 -11.66 19.30
C ILE A 664 -3.98 -12.98 18.74
N LEU A 665 -3.57 -13.88 19.62
CA LEU A 665 -2.93 -15.14 19.22
C LEU A 665 -3.91 -16.30 19.08
N ARG A 666 -5.07 -16.28 19.75
CA ARG A 666 -5.96 -17.45 19.79
C ARG A 666 -7.42 -17.08 20.05
N LYS A 667 -8.34 -17.80 19.42
CA LYS A 667 -9.74 -17.85 19.87
C LYS A 667 -10.10 -19.27 20.28
N SER A 668 -10.76 -19.42 21.42
CA SER A 668 -11.29 -20.69 21.91
C SER A 668 -12.81 -20.61 22.01
N CYS A 669 -13.48 -21.74 21.78
CA CYS A 669 -14.90 -21.93 22.01
C CYS A 669 -15.09 -23.38 22.45
N LYS A 670 -15.54 -23.59 23.70
CA LYS A 670 -15.59 -24.92 24.33
C LYS A 670 -14.20 -25.60 24.25
N ASN A 671 -14.17 -26.85 23.80
CA ASN A 671 -12.93 -27.65 23.68
C ASN A 671 -12.16 -27.40 22.36
N ARG A 672 -12.59 -26.44 21.54
CA ARG A 672 -11.96 -26.11 20.26
C ARG A 672 -11.23 -24.78 20.33
N ALA A 673 -10.14 -24.67 19.60
CA ALA A 673 -9.42 -23.42 19.47
C ALA A 673 -8.71 -23.29 18.13
N ILE A 674 -8.59 -22.05 17.66
CA ILE A 674 -7.79 -21.70 16.49
C ILE A 674 -6.69 -20.73 16.91
N ASN A 675 -5.47 -20.99 16.43
CA ASN A 675 -4.37 -20.06 16.53
C ASN A 675 -4.46 -19.09 15.34
N LEU A 676 -4.39 -17.79 15.62
CA LEU A 676 -4.43 -16.76 14.60
C LEU A 676 -3.00 -16.40 14.20
N GLU A 677 -2.76 -16.23 12.90
CA GLU A 677 -1.47 -15.75 12.41
C GLU A 677 -1.15 -14.38 13.01
N PHE A 678 0.13 -14.14 13.32
CA PHE A 678 0.63 -13.03 14.14
C PHE A 678 0.23 -11.61 13.69
N ASP A 679 -0.27 -11.43 12.47
CA ASP A 679 -0.67 -10.13 11.91
C ASP A 679 -2.19 -10.01 11.64
N SER A 680 -2.98 -10.87 12.28
CA SER A 680 -4.45 -10.82 12.24
C SER A 680 -4.99 -9.78 13.23
N ARG A 681 -5.76 -8.81 12.74
CA ARG A 681 -6.62 -7.94 13.56
C ARG A 681 -8.02 -8.54 13.68
N ILE A 682 -8.59 -8.46 14.87
CA ILE A 682 -10.04 -8.61 15.01
C ILE A 682 -10.67 -7.32 14.52
N LEU A 683 -11.57 -7.47 13.55
CA LEU A 683 -12.39 -6.39 13.06
C LEU A 683 -13.71 -6.43 13.85
N ASN A 684 -14.00 -5.35 14.57
CA ASN A 684 -15.17 -5.17 15.43
C ASN A 684 -15.18 -6.00 16.73
N PHE A 685 -14.68 -5.41 17.83
CA PHE A 685 -14.72 -6.02 19.16
C PHE A 685 -16.13 -6.15 19.74
N GLU A 686 -17.09 -5.37 19.25
CA GLU A 686 -18.44 -5.24 19.82
C GLU A 686 -19.29 -6.51 19.72
N GLU A 687 -18.92 -7.46 18.86
CA GLU A 687 -19.73 -8.62 18.48
C GLU A 687 -19.05 -9.97 18.73
N LEU A 688 -17.96 -9.97 19.50
CA LEU A 688 -17.24 -11.19 19.85
C LEU A 688 -18.07 -12.18 20.71
N SER A 689 -19.21 -11.72 21.25
CA SER A 689 -20.19 -12.48 22.01
C SER A 689 -21.37 -13.01 21.18
N SER A 690 -21.41 -12.73 19.88
CA SER A 690 -22.39 -13.31 18.96
C SER A 690 -22.30 -14.84 18.90
N GLU A 691 -23.30 -15.53 18.36
CA GLU A 691 -23.35 -17.02 18.34
C GLU A 691 -23.09 -17.63 16.95
N ASN A 692 -23.01 -16.82 15.88
CA ASN A 692 -23.03 -17.33 14.51
C ASN A 692 -21.64 -17.37 13.85
N LEU A 693 -20.99 -16.21 13.66
CA LEU A 693 -19.78 -16.09 12.85
C LEU A 693 -18.68 -15.28 13.54
N PHE A 694 -17.42 -15.59 13.24
CA PHE A 694 -16.23 -14.89 13.72
C PHE A 694 -15.34 -14.47 12.55
N LEU A 695 -14.85 -13.23 12.54
CA LEU A 695 -13.93 -12.75 11.50
C LEU A 695 -12.61 -12.29 12.06
N THR A 696 -11.58 -12.56 11.26
CA THR A 696 -10.25 -12.02 11.45
C THR A 696 -9.76 -11.47 10.13
N PHE A 697 -9.06 -10.34 10.20
CA PHE A 697 -8.40 -9.76 9.04
C PHE A 697 -6.89 -9.83 9.20
N ASN A 698 -6.26 -10.61 8.35
CA ASN A 698 -4.81 -10.61 8.22
C ASN A 698 -4.41 -9.38 7.40
N ILE A 699 -3.73 -8.43 8.04
CA ILE A 699 -3.31 -7.17 7.42
C ILE A 699 -2.31 -7.41 6.29
N ASN A 700 -1.39 -8.37 6.47
CA ASN A 700 -0.29 -8.58 5.53
C ASN A 700 -0.81 -9.07 4.19
N ASN A 701 -1.77 -9.98 4.24
CA ASN A 701 -2.29 -10.64 3.04
C ASN A 701 -3.59 -9.99 2.56
N SER A 702 -4.06 -8.99 3.31
CA SER A 702 -5.37 -8.36 3.17
C SER A 702 -6.51 -9.38 3.04
N ASN A 703 -6.45 -10.45 3.83
CA ASN A 703 -7.42 -11.54 3.79
C ASN A 703 -8.37 -11.45 4.99
N ILE A 704 -9.66 -11.59 4.72
CA ILE A 704 -10.68 -11.81 5.75
C ILE A 704 -10.96 -13.30 5.80
N TYR A 705 -10.81 -13.86 7.00
CA TYR A 705 -11.18 -15.23 7.31
C TYR A 705 -12.46 -15.20 8.12
N ILE A 706 -13.45 -15.97 7.68
CA ILE A 706 -14.77 -16.10 8.33
C ILE A 706 -14.89 -17.53 8.86
N TYR A 707 -15.02 -17.64 10.18
CA TYR A 707 -15.13 -18.90 10.89
C TYR A 707 -16.56 -19.09 11.42
N GLU A 708 -17.02 -20.33 11.42
CA GLU A 708 -18.20 -20.73 12.18
C GLU A 708 -17.84 -20.70 13.68
N LEU A 709 -18.63 -20.04 14.52
CA LEU A 709 -18.17 -19.69 15.86
C LEU A 709 -18.04 -20.90 16.80
N ASN A 710 -18.94 -21.87 16.70
CA ASN A 710 -19.03 -23.00 17.63
C ASN A 710 -17.99 -24.07 17.34
N THR A 711 -17.71 -24.30 16.06
CA THR A 711 -16.74 -25.26 15.56
C THR A 711 -15.38 -24.65 15.35
N LEU A 712 -15.30 -23.32 15.19
CA LEU A 712 -14.13 -22.56 14.72
C LEU A 712 -13.60 -23.07 13.36
N GLN A 713 -14.45 -23.73 12.57
CA GLN A 713 -14.11 -24.15 11.23
C GLN A 713 -14.12 -22.95 10.29
N LEU A 714 -13.09 -22.82 9.46
CA LEU A 714 -13.05 -21.78 8.43
C LEU A 714 -14.14 -22.07 7.38
N ILE A 715 -15.10 -21.15 7.25
CA ILE A 715 -16.17 -21.23 6.25
C ILE A 715 -15.69 -20.56 4.95
N HIS A 716 -15.17 -19.33 5.06
CA HIS A 716 -14.75 -18.54 3.89
C HIS A 716 -13.44 -17.80 4.11
N LYS A 717 -12.71 -17.63 3.01
CA LYS A 717 -11.57 -16.75 2.89
C LYS A 717 -11.85 -15.75 1.77
N ILE A 718 -11.82 -14.46 2.09
CA ILE A 718 -12.06 -13.38 1.13
C ILE A 718 -10.80 -12.52 1.05
N SER A 719 -10.23 -12.38 -0.14
CA SER A 719 -8.98 -11.66 -0.37
C SER A 719 -9.22 -10.25 -0.93
N PHE A 720 -8.64 -9.24 -0.29
CA PHE A 720 -8.74 -7.83 -0.68
C PHE A 720 -7.38 -7.13 -0.77
N PRO A 721 -6.54 -7.49 -1.75
CA PRO A 721 -5.17 -6.95 -1.84
C PRO A 721 -5.08 -5.42 -1.95
N TYR A 722 -6.17 -4.74 -2.29
CA TYR A 722 -6.25 -3.29 -2.51
C TYR A 722 -7.07 -2.55 -1.45
N PHE A 723 -7.59 -3.25 -0.46
CA PHE A 723 -8.53 -2.71 0.52
C PHE A 723 -7.99 -2.98 1.92
N ILE A 724 -7.45 -1.94 2.55
CA ILE A 724 -7.04 -2.03 3.95
C ILE A 724 -8.29 -1.77 4.77
N VAL A 725 -8.84 -2.84 5.34
CA VAL A 725 -10.02 -2.73 6.18
C VAL A 725 -9.66 -1.97 7.45
N GLN A 726 -10.32 -0.84 7.67
CA GLN A 726 -10.21 -0.08 8.93
C GLN A 726 -11.44 -0.31 9.81
N HIS A 727 -12.62 -0.39 9.21
CA HIS A 727 -13.88 -0.53 9.93
C HIS A 727 -14.71 -1.66 9.32
N THR A 728 -15.46 -2.33 10.19
CA THR A 728 -16.44 -3.34 9.79
C THR A 728 -17.69 -3.25 10.64
N LYS A 729 -18.86 -3.52 10.04
CA LYS A 729 -20.12 -3.62 10.79
C LYS A 729 -20.95 -4.77 10.27
N TRP A 730 -21.50 -5.59 11.16
CA TRP A 730 -22.49 -6.60 10.81
C TRP A 730 -23.90 -6.05 10.85
N ASN A 731 -24.78 -6.68 10.09
CA ASN A 731 -26.20 -6.57 10.35
C ASN A 731 -26.57 -7.35 11.63
N PRO A 732 -27.67 -7.00 12.31
CA PRO A 732 -28.07 -7.66 13.56
C PRO A 732 -28.17 -9.19 13.50
N GLN A 733 -28.53 -9.75 12.34
CA GLN A 733 -28.64 -11.19 12.10
C GLN A 733 -27.30 -11.88 11.79
N GLN A 734 -26.23 -11.12 11.61
CA GLN A 734 -24.92 -11.60 11.16
C GLN A 734 -24.95 -12.43 9.86
N SER A 735 -25.85 -12.07 8.95
CA SER A 735 -25.90 -12.63 7.61
C SER A 735 -25.13 -11.79 6.60
N SER A 736 -24.86 -10.51 6.91
CA SER A 736 -24.29 -9.52 5.99
C SER A 736 -23.40 -8.54 6.75
N PHE A 737 -22.32 -8.05 6.12
CA PHE A 737 -21.42 -7.08 6.74
C PHE A 737 -20.92 -6.02 5.76
N ILE A 738 -20.56 -4.85 6.29
CA ILE A 738 -19.94 -3.75 5.55
C ILE A 738 -18.46 -3.70 5.95
N LEU A 739 -17.58 -3.54 4.97
CA LEU A 739 -16.16 -3.20 5.17
C LEU A 739 -15.92 -1.78 4.69
N SER A 740 -15.15 -0.98 5.42
CA SER A 740 -14.71 0.36 5.00
C SER A 740 -13.20 0.53 5.21
N ASP A 741 -12.56 1.26 4.29
CA ASP A 741 -11.14 1.65 4.41
C ASP A 741 -10.93 2.95 5.21
N GLY A 742 -12.01 3.53 5.76
CA GLY A 742 -12.00 4.75 6.56
C GLY A 742 -12.09 6.04 5.73
N GLU A 743 -11.83 5.99 4.43
CA GLU A 743 -11.83 7.15 3.54
C GLU A 743 -13.06 7.14 2.61
N GLN A 744 -12.97 6.42 1.49
CA GLN A 744 -13.94 6.50 0.39
C GLN A 744 -14.42 5.15 -0.15
N ARG A 745 -13.76 4.05 0.26
CA ARG A 745 -14.05 2.74 -0.30
C ARG A 745 -14.71 1.89 0.76
N TYR A 746 -15.80 1.27 0.36
CA TYR A 746 -16.46 0.26 1.15
C TYR A 746 -16.98 -0.85 0.27
N ASN A 747 -17.16 -2.02 0.86
CA ASN A 747 -17.75 -3.18 0.23
C ASN A 747 -18.86 -3.72 1.13
N ILE A 748 -19.99 -4.08 0.54
CA ILE A 748 -21.13 -4.66 1.24
C ILE A 748 -21.20 -6.13 0.85
N PHE A 749 -21.06 -7.02 1.84
CA PHE A 749 -21.19 -8.45 1.70
C PHE A 749 -22.57 -8.87 2.15
N LYS A 750 -23.35 -9.46 1.25
CA LYS A 750 -24.70 -9.94 1.53
C LYS A 750 -24.73 -11.45 1.68
N LYS A 751 -25.49 -11.92 2.67
CA LYS A 751 -25.92 -13.31 2.87
C LYS A 751 -24.78 -14.33 2.75
N ILE A 752 -24.00 -14.43 3.82
CA ILE A 752 -23.10 -15.58 4.01
C ILE A 752 -23.99 -16.80 4.24
N LYS A 753 -24.10 -17.66 3.23
CA LYS A 753 -24.76 -18.94 3.40
C LYS A 753 -23.86 -19.80 4.30
N GLN A 754 -24.40 -20.24 5.43
CA GLN A 754 -23.93 -21.50 6.02
C GLN A 754 -24.47 -22.58 5.09
N ASP A 755 -23.58 -23.32 4.43
CA ASP A 755 -23.97 -24.52 3.69
C ASP A 755 -24.53 -25.59 4.63
#